data_AF-A0A7Y4WIR3-F1
#
_entry.id   AF-A0A7Y4WIR3-F1
#
_cell.length_a   1.000
_cell.length_b   1.000
_cell.length_c   1.000
_cell.angle_alpha   90.00
_cell.angle_beta   90.00
_cell.angle_gamma   90.00
#
_symmetry.space_group_name_H-M   'P 1'
#
loop_
_entity.id
_entity.type
_entity.pdbx_description
1 polymer ?
#
loop_
_entity_poly.entity_id
_entity_poly.type
_entity_poly.pdbx_seq_one_letter_code
_entity_poly.pdbx_strand_id
1 'polypeptide(L)'
;MTLSASIEGLNLLASSDPSQGSGVFVSWSQLSGPPATIIGMDTLRPTLIPTRSGVVRLRLKVGTLLSFDSDEVLVYVLGDTQDVTVTGEARKWHKLALTFQHDTVLSETSTVNPFLDLRLRVLFFHVETGKTLSVPGFFAADGVAATSGATAGDRWRVNFTPDLAGTWYYLASFRAGNGVALISHPRAGLPVSFDGASGPLHVAPADPTAPGFLARGRLDYVQKHHLRFAETGEYFLKGGAGSPENFFGYYEFDGTTDQGGSLNDLNLAGFQDGLHHYQQHFGDYVDLGVPLWNGKGRRIFGALNYLAARGVNSLYALSYNLDGGDGAEVWPWSAPTERLRFDVSKLDQWERVLDHMNRAGIVWHVMTQETENDHDLDGGALGNQRELYYRELVARFGWANGLVWNLGEENTNTPAERMAFADFIREIDPWDHPIGLHNRVGDIPGTFGTLLGTHLELLSIQGDPTNTPPRARQLVLDSAAAGRPWVVNFDEQTPADAGVLPDAVDFWHDLIRREALWPMLLGQGGGCDWYFGYGHPNDDLDCEDFRSRENLWLITKRALDFVRGHVPFEQMEHADSLAVANGASVLAKRGEHYLVYVPFGGSIWFDLEGHVGPFLVSWFDARNGGILQDGSVTQVSGPGFQFLDVPPGPGDWVAFVRRAANFAPEIEAVDAEPRVFESGGDFSLVVHARDPNGPSDALVVTADFIDPNGSPYSSVVLTHRGGSLYSLFLPSAPAIDPGTWRAEVRVQDAGGLEDTRTLEFEAR
;
A
#
# COMPACT_ATOMS: atom_id res chain seq x y z
N MET A 1 1.66 -39.36 -18.59
CA MET A 1 2.40 -38.09 -18.46
C MET A 1 3.88 -38.40 -18.62
N THR A 2 4.52 -37.88 -19.65
CA THR A 2 5.98 -37.95 -19.81
C THR A 2 6.56 -36.81 -18.97
N LEU A 3 7.17 -37.12 -17.83
CA LEU A 3 7.89 -36.15 -17.00
C LEU A 3 9.21 -35.82 -17.69
N SER A 4 9.30 -34.65 -18.31
CA SER A 4 10.56 -34.10 -18.83
C SER A 4 10.89 -32.84 -18.04
N ALA A 5 12.02 -32.84 -17.34
CA ALA A 5 12.58 -31.63 -16.72
C ALA A 5 13.85 -31.23 -17.49
N SER A 6 13.86 -30.01 -18.05
CA SER A 6 15.08 -29.37 -18.53
C SER A 6 15.71 -28.59 -17.36
N ILE A 7 17.02 -28.76 -17.15
CA ILE A 7 17.76 -27.94 -16.19
C ILE A 7 18.05 -26.60 -16.89
N GLU A 8 17.22 -25.59 -16.65
CA GLU A 8 17.50 -24.20 -17.05
C GLU A 8 18.02 -23.41 -15.85
N GLY A 9 19.11 -22.64 -16.03
CA GLY A 9 19.60 -21.69 -15.02
C GLY A 9 21.07 -21.80 -14.58
N LEU A 10 21.86 -22.74 -15.10
CA LEU A 10 23.30 -22.77 -14.80
C LEU A 10 24.06 -21.67 -15.56
N ASN A 11 24.35 -20.57 -14.87
CA ASN A 11 25.14 -19.47 -15.39
C ASN A 11 26.65 -19.82 -15.31
N LEU A 12 27.21 -20.36 -16.38
CA LEU A 12 28.65 -20.67 -16.48
C LEU A 12 29.52 -19.48 -16.92
N LEU A 13 28.97 -18.25 -16.92
CA LEU A 13 29.72 -17.04 -17.30
C LEU A 13 30.91 -16.71 -16.38
N ALA A 14 31.13 -17.48 -15.30
CA ALA A 14 32.27 -17.34 -14.40
C ALA A 14 33.34 -18.45 -14.50
N SER A 15 33.20 -19.46 -15.38
CA SER A 15 34.27 -20.48 -15.53
C SER A 15 35.36 -19.98 -16.48
N SER A 16 36.51 -19.56 -15.94
CA SER A 16 37.71 -19.29 -16.73
C SER A 16 38.66 -20.49 -16.68
N ASP A 17 38.99 -21.08 -17.83
CA ASP A 17 40.14 -21.99 -17.96
C ASP A 17 41.38 -21.13 -18.31
N PRO A 18 42.39 -21.00 -17.42
CA PRO A 18 43.61 -20.27 -17.73
C PRO A 18 44.49 -20.97 -18.77
N SER A 19 44.19 -22.23 -19.11
CA SER A 19 44.95 -23.05 -20.05
C SER A 19 44.19 -23.23 -21.36
N GLN A 20 44.45 -22.33 -22.31
CA GLN A 20 44.00 -22.54 -23.70
C GLN A 20 44.66 -23.79 -24.29
N GLY A 21 43.98 -24.94 -24.23
CA GLY A 21 44.43 -26.14 -24.95
C GLY A 21 43.84 -27.49 -24.52
N SER A 22 43.22 -27.62 -23.35
CA SER A 22 42.59 -28.87 -22.92
C SER A 22 41.07 -28.83 -23.10
N GLY A 23 40.51 -29.78 -23.84
CA GLY A 23 39.06 -29.92 -23.97
C GLY A 23 38.41 -30.04 -22.59
N VAL A 24 37.62 -29.03 -22.22
CA VAL A 24 36.80 -29.04 -21.00
C VAL A 24 35.72 -30.09 -21.20
N PHE A 25 35.64 -31.06 -20.28
CA PHE A 25 34.56 -32.01 -20.22
C PHE A 25 33.57 -31.60 -19.13
N VAL A 26 32.33 -32.01 -19.34
CA VAL A 26 31.25 -31.88 -18.38
C VAL A 26 30.72 -33.27 -18.11
N SER A 27 30.32 -33.56 -16.88
CA SER A 27 29.60 -34.80 -16.58
C SER A 27 28.54 -34.59 -15.51
N TRP A 28 27.37 -35.14 -15.75
CA TRP A 28 26.26 -35.19 -14.82
C TRP A 28 26.14 -36.58 -14.21
N SER A 29 26.02 -36.65 -12.89
CA SER A 29 25.80 -37.91 -12.18
C SER A 29 24.72 -37.74 -11.14
N GLN A 30 23.84 -38.72 -10.98
CA GLN A 30 22.90 -38.72 -9.88
C GLN A 30 23.59 -39.16 -8.58
N LEU A 31 23.50 -38.34 -7.55
CA LEU A 31 24.02 -38.63 -6.21
C LEU A 31 22.98 -39.35 -5.33
N SER A 32 21.73 -38.90 -5.37
CA SER A 32 20.65 -39.44 -4.53
C SER A 32 19.27 -39.17 -5.15
N GLY A 33 18.22 -39.73 -4.55
CA GLY A 33 16.84 -39.55 -4.98
C GLY A 33 16.29 -40.70 -5.83
N PRO A 34 15.07 -40.56 -6.37
CA PRO A 34 14.49 -41.53 -7.29
C PRO A 34 15.37 -41.72 -8.53
N PRO A 35 15.57 -42.95 -9.04
CA PRO A 35 16.36 -43.15 -10.25
C PRO A 35 15.88 -42.26 -11.40
N ALA A 36 16.80 -41.62 -12.10
CA ALA A 36 16.48 -40.80 -13.26
C ALA A 36 17.42 -41.12 -14.42
N THR A 37 16.88 -41.15 -15.64
CA THR A 37 17.68 -41.23 -16.86
C THR A 37 18.16 -39.82 -17.21
N ILE A 38 19.47 -39.66 -17.30
CA ILE A 38 20.11 -38.40 -17.73
C ILE A 38 20.56 -38.57 -19.17
N ILE A 39 19.87 -37.92 -20.11
CA ILE A 39 20.24 -37.92 -21.54
C ILE A 39 21.17 -36.73 -21.79
N GLY A 40 22.27 -36.95 -22.51
CA GLY A 40 23.29 -35.92 -22.74
C GLY A 40 24.08 -35.59 -21.47
N MET A 41 24.44 -36.61 -20.69
CA MET A 41 25.15 -36.46 -19.41
C MET A 41 26.51 -35.78 -19.53
N ASP A 42 27.07 -35.69 -20.71
CA ASP A 42 28.33 -35.04 -21.07
C ASP A 42 28.13 -33.63 -21.68
N THR A 43 26.90 -33.12 -21.65
CA THR A 43 26.55 -31.82 -22.21
C THR A 43 26.17 -30.81 -21.13
N LEU A 44 26.22 -29.52 -21.48
CA LEU A 44 25.79 -28.42 -20.61
C LEU A 44 24.27 -28.37 -20.37
N ARG A 45 23.48 -29.06 -21.19
CA ARG A 45 22.01 -29.06 -21.14
C ARG A 45 21.50 -30.50 -21.13
N PRO A 46 21.73 -31.28 -20.05
CA PRO A 46 21.22 -32.62 -19.97
C PRO A 46 19.68 -32.59 -19.89
N THR A 47 19.04 -33.63 -20.41
CA THR A 47 17.61 -33.86 -20.18
C THR A 47 17.45 -34.88 -19.06
N LEU A 48 16.71 -34.54 -18.02
CA LEU A 48 16.39 -35.47 -16.93
C LEU A 48 15.01 -36.09 -17.15
N ILE A 49 14.97 -37.42 -17.17
CA ILE A 49 13.74 -38.23 -17.21
C ILE A 49 13.66 -39.02 -15.90
N PRO A 50 12.95 -38.51 -14.89
CA PRO A 50 12.82 -39.19 -13.60
C PRO A 50 11.83 -40.36 -13.68
N THR A 51 12.09 -41.43 -12.92
CA THR A 51 11.21 -42.62 -12.90
C THR A 51 9.98 -42.48 -12.01
N ARG A 52 10.02 -41.58 -11.02
CA ARG A 52 8.91 -41.22 -10.12
C ARG A 52 9.21 -39.87 -9.46
N SER A 53 8.23 -39.35 -8.72
CA SER A 53 8.39 -38.14 -7.93
C SER A 53 9.40 -38.27 -6.79
N GLY A 54 9.93 -37.13 -6.37
CA GLY A 54 10.94 -36.96 -5.34
C GLY A 54 12.05 -36.00 -5.77
N VAL A 55 13.00 -35.78 -4.87
CA VAL A 55 14.14 -34.90 -5.12
C VAL A 55 15.28 -35.69 -5.75
N VAL A 56 15.61 -35.42 -7.00
CA VAL A 56 16.78 -36.00 -7.69
C VAL A 56 17.97 -35.07 -7.46
N ARG A 57 18.98 -35.53 -6.71
CA ARG A 57 20.22 -34.78 -6.52
C ARG A 57 21.20 -35.18 -7.61
N LEU A 58 21.57 -34.23 -8.44
CA LEU A 58 22.56 -34.37 -9.49
C LEU A 58 23.85 -33.66 -9.07
N ARG A 59 24.99 -34.18 -9.52
CA ARG A 59 26.27 -33.51 -9.46
C ARG A 59 26.71 -33.20 -10.87
N LEU A 60 26.94 -31.92 -11.13
CA LEU A 60 27.66 -31.41 -12.26
C LEU A 60 29.15 -31.45 -11.92
N LYS A 61 29.97 -32.08 -12.76
CA LYS A 61 31.42 -31.92 -12.74
C LYS A 61 31.85 -31.20 -14.00
N VAL A 62 32.72 -30.21 -13.87
CA VAL A 62 33.33 -29.47 -14.99
C VAL A 62 34.83 -29.52 -14.82
N GLY A 63 35.58 -29.91 -15.84
CA GLY A 63 37.03 -30.03 -15.70
C GLY A 63 37.77 -30.36 -16.97
N THR A 64 39.09 -30.48 -16.84
CA THR A 64 40.03 -30.98 -17.83
C THR A 64 40.55 -32.35 -17.39
N LEU A 65 41.36 -33.00 -18.21
CA LEU A 65 42.02 -34.26 -17.85
C LEU A 65 42.90 -34.18 -16.59
N LEU A 66 43.25 -32.98 -16.12
CA LEU A 66 44.16 -32.75 -15.00
C LEU A 66 43.49 -32.16 -13.75
N SER A 67 42.34 -31.50 -13.88
CA SER A 67 41.64 -30.86 -12.75
C SER A 67 40.14 -30.75 -13.03
N PHE A 68 39.30 -30.94 -12.00
CA PHE A 68 37.86 -30.73 -12.10
C PHE A 68 37.34 -30.00 -10.86
N ASP A 69 36.22 -29.31 -11.04
CA ASP A 69 35.37 -28.78 -9.99
C ASP A 69 33.97 -29.43 -10.08
N SER A 70 33.18 -29.33 -9.03
CA SER A 70 31.82 -29.89 -9.04
C SER A 70 30.83 -29.09 -8.23
N ASP A 71 29.62 -29.00 -8.76
CA ASP A 71 28.47 -28.42 -8.09
C ASP A 71 27.29 -29.41 -8.09
N GLU A 72 26.28 -29.14 -7.27
CA GLU A 72 25.12 -30.01 -7.11
C GLU A 72 23.82 -29.29 -7.46
N VAL A 73 22.98 -29.96 -8.25
CA VAL A 73 21.66 -29.46 -8.65
C VAL A 73 20.60 -30.39 -8.06
N LEU A 74 19.59 -29.80 -7.42
CA LEU A 74 18.38 -30.53 -7.03
C LEU A 74 17.33 -30.34 -8.10
N VAL A 75 16.88 -31.44 -8.69
CA VAL A 75 15.73 -31.45 -9.57
C VAL A 75 14.56 -32.04 -8.82
N TYR A 76 13.55 -31.20 -8.57
CA TYR A 76 12.34 -31.59 -7.87
C TYR A 76 11.35 -32.19 -8.86
N VAL A 77 11.15 -33.49 -8.74
CA VAL A 77 10.19 -34.23 -9.56
C VAL A 77 8.91 -34.29 -8.78
N LEU A 78 7.94 -33.50 -9.20
CA LEU A 78 6.67 -33.38 -8.52
C LEU A 78 5.80 -34.59 -8.90
N GLY A 79 5.10 -35.18 -7.92
CA GLY A 79 4.21 -36.32 -8.13
C GLY A 79 2.81 -36.07 -7.62
N ASP A 80 2.02 -37.14 -7.59
CA ASP A 80 0.72 -37.12 -6.93
C ASP A 80 0.89 -36.89 -5.41
N THR A 81 -0.13 -36.25 -4.82
CA THR A 81 -0.19 -35.75 -3.45
C THR A 81 0.29 -36.77 -2.41
N GLN A 82 1.18 -36.33 -1.50
CA GLN A 82 1.33 -36.96 -0.18
C GLN A 82 0.14 -36.59 0.73
N ASP A 83 0.03 -37.22 1.91
CA ASP A 83 -0.98 -36.93 2.94
C ASP A 83 -0.85 -35.49 3.50
N VAL A 84 -1.26 -34.50 2.70
CA VAL A 84 -1.44 -33.11 3.08
C VAL A 84 -2.93 -32.80 3.08
N THR A 85 -3.39 -32.06 4.09
CA THR A 85 -4.74 -31.50 4.10
C THR A 85 -4.66 -30.04 3.66
N VAL A 86 -5.31 -29.71 2.54
CA VAL A 86 -5.41 -28.33 2.04
C VAL A 86 -6.79 -27.78 2.39
N THR A 87 -6.83 -26.67 3.10
CA THR A 87 -8.07 -25.96 3.47
C THR A 87 -8.02 -24.50 3.06
N GLY A 88 -9.17 -23.87 2.90
CA GLY A 88 -9.31 -22.53 2.32
C GLY A 88 -9.78 -22.59 0.87
N GLU A 89 -10.08 -21.42 0.31
CA GLU A 89 -10.49 -21.32 -1.09
C GLU A 89 -9.26 -21.16 -1.98
N ALA A 90 -9.08 -22.07 -2.94
CA ALA A 90 -7.96 -21.99 -3.88
C ALA A 90 -8.21 -20.89 -4.92
N ARG A 91 -8.01 -19.65 -4.49
CA ARG A 91 -8.21 -18.43 -5.26
C ARG A 91 -7.11 -17.44 -4.97
N LYS A 92 -6.74 -16.65 -5.99
CA LYS A 92 -5.82 -15.51 -5.84
C LYS A 92 -6.28 -14.64 -4.66
N TRP A 93 -5.34 -14.23 -3.81
CA TRP A 93 -5.54 -13.43 -2.59
C TRP A 93 -6.24 -14.11 -1.42
N HIS A 94 -6.67 -15.37 -1.55
CA HIS A 94 -7.27 -16.13 -0.45
C HIS A 94 -6.22 -17.00 0.23
N LYS A 95 -6.24 -17.06 1.57
CA LYS A 95 -5.40 -17.96 2.34
C LYS A 95 -5.70 -19.42 2.01
N LEU A 96 -4.65 -20.17 1.72
CA LEU A 96 -4.61 -21.62 1.68
C LEU A 96 -3.76 -22.14 2.84
N ALA A 97 -4.33 -22.98 3.70
CA ALA A 97 -3.58 -23.66 4.75
C ALA A 97 -3.26 -25.08 4.30
N LEU A 98 -1.97 -25.41 4.20
CA LEU A 98 -1.49 -26.76 3.93
C LEU A 98 -1.01 -27.37 5.25
N THR A 99 -1.70 -28.40 5.71
CA THR A 99 -1.40 -29.08 6.98
C THR A 99 -0.82 -30.47 6.72
N PHE A 100 0.41 -30.68 7.20
CA PHE A 100 1.18 -31.92 7.11
C PHE A 100 1.11 -32.69 8.42
N GLN A 101 1.23 -34.01 8.32
CA GLN A 101 1.33 -34.89 9.48
C GLN A 101 2.78 -35.30 9.74
N HIS A 102 3.26 -35.01 10.94
CA HIS A 102 4.55 -35.46 11.44
C HIS A 102 4.45 -36.88 12.00
N ASP A 103 5.53 -37.65 11.89
CA ASP A 103 5.58 -39.05 12.36
C ASP A 103 5.55 -39.14 13.89
N THR A 104 5.76 -38.02 14.60
CA THR A 104 5.86 -37.96 16.06
C THR A 104 4.94 -36.87 16.60
N VAL A 105 4.27 -37.17 17.70
CA VAL A 105 3.53 -36.18 18.49
C VAL A 105 4.53 -35.33 19.29
N LEU A 106 4.47 -34.02 19.09
CA LEU A 106 5.24 -33.03 19.83
C LEU A 106 4.28 -32.18 20.69
N SER A 107 4.86 -31.38 21.57
CA SER A 107 4.15 -30.45 22.43
C SER A 107 4.96 -29.16 22.56
N GLU A 108 4.32 -28.10 23.00
CA GLU A 108 4.96 -26.84 23.34
C GLU A 108 6.12 -27.02 24.32
N THR A 109 6.09 -28.06 25.16
CA THR A 109 7.11 -28.39 26.16
C THR A 109 8.03 -29.56 25.77
N SER A 110 7.95 -30.06 24.54
CA SER A 110 8.78 -31.21 24.11
C SER A 110 10.27 -30.93 24.23
N THR A 111 11.05 -31.98 24.54
CA THR A 111 12.52 -31.90 24.64
C THR A 111 13.15 -31.40 23.34
N VAL A 112 12.73 -31.93 22.19
CA VAL A 112 12.98 -31.29 20.89
C VAL A 112 12.05 -30.09 20.83
N ASN A 113 12.60 -28.87 20.79
CA ASN A 113 11.79 -27.67 20.71
C ASN A 113 11.18 -27.58 19.31
N PRO A 114 9.84 -27.71 19.14
CA PRO A 114 9.23 -27.67 17.82
C PRO A 114 9.39 -26.31 17.14
N PHE A 115 9.61 -25.23 17.89
CA PHE A 115 9.75 -23.89 17.31
C PHE A 115 11.19 -23.61 16.84
N LEU A 116 12.18 -24.16 17.54
CA LEU A 116 13.60 -23.84 17.35
C LEU A 116 14.39 -24.95 16.64
N ASP A 117 14.14 -26.21 16.99
CA ASP A 117 14.94 -27.37 16.55
C ASP A 117 14.35 -28.11 15.33
N LEU A 118 13.19 -27.65 14.86
CA LEU A 118 12.51 -28.15 13.69
C LEU A 118 12.14 -26.99 12.77
N ARG A 119 12.19 -27.21 11.46
CA ARG A 119 11.89 -26.19 10.47
C ARG A 119 11.08 -26.75 9.32
N LEU A 120 9.87 -26.23 9.15
CA LEU A 120 9.12 -26.32 7.91
C LEU A 120 9.36 -25.10 7.04
N ARG A 121 9.67 -25.32 5.77
CA ARG A 121 9.66 -24.32 4.69
C ARG A 121 9.02 -24.96 3.47
N VAL A 122 8.08 -24.29 2.83
CA VAL A 122 7.39 -24.79 1.64
C VAL A 122 7.69 -23.88 0.46
N LEU A 123 8.31 -24.45 -0.57
CA LEU A 123 8.54 -23.77 -1.84
C LEU A 123 7.28 -23.90 -2.69
N PHE A 124 6.68 -22.78 -3.06
CA PHE A 124 5.62 -22.69 -4.04
C PHE A 124 6.19 -22.23 -5.37
N PHE A 125 5.79 -22.88 -6.46
CA PHE A 125 6.23 -22.60 -7.82
C PHE A 125 5.03 -22.45 -8.74
N HIS A 126 4.88 -21.30 -9.37
CA HIS A 126 3.83 -21.06 -10.37
C HIS A 126 4.30 -21.52 -11.74
N VAL A 127 3.58 -22.47 -12.34
CA VAL A 127 4.00 -23.18 -13.55
C VAL A 127 4.12 -22.22 -14.74
N GLU A 128 3.16 -21.33 -14.91
CA GLU A 128 3.02 -20.51 -16.09
C GLU A 128 4.01 -19.34 -16.12
N THR A 129 4.42 -18.82 -14.96
CA THR A 129 5.33 -17.66 -14.87
C THR A 129 6.73 -18.01 -14.38
N GLY A 130 6.93 -19.21 -13.82
CA GLY A 130 8.17 -19.59 -13.16
C GLY A 130 8.39 -18.92 -11.79
N LYS A 131 7.41 -18.15 -11.29
CA LYS A 131 7.51 -17.46 -10.00
C LYS A 131 7.68 -18.47 -8.87
N THR A 132 8.58 -18.17 -7.93
CA THR A 132 8.79 -18.97 -6.73
C THR A 132 8.57 -18.15 -5.46
N LEU A 133 8.01 -18.78 -4.43
CA LEU A 133 7.85 -18.22 -3.10
C LEU A 133 8.26 -19.28 -2.06
N SER A 134 9.13 -18.91 -1.12
CA SER A 134 9.59 -19.81 -0.07
C SER A 134 8.94 -19.41 1.26
N VAL A 135 7.89 -20.12 1.64
CA VAL A 135 7.05 -19.74 2.77
C VAL A 135 7.43 -20.52 4.04
N PRO A 136 7.72 -19.86 5.16
CA PRO A 136 7.97 -20.56 6.43
C PRO A 136 6.69 -21.19 6.97
N GLY A 137 6.80 -22.41 7.53
CA GLY A 137 5.72 -23.07 8.26
C GLY A 137 5.98 -23.16 9.76
N PHE A 138 4.97 -23.58 10.51
CA PHE A 138 4.96 -23.58 11.96
C PHE A 138 4.32 -24.86 12.54
N PHE A 139 4.60 -25.13 13.81
CA PHE A 139 3.97 -26.21 14.57
C PHE A 139 2.53 -25.85 14.93
N ALA A 140 1.58 -26.73 14.59
CA ALA A 140 0.15 -26.47 14.66
C ALA A 140 -0.59 -27.44 15.60
N ALA A 141 0.13 -28.11 16.52
CA ALA A 141 -0.43 -29.07 17.49
C ALA A 141 -1.33 -30.12 16.81
N ASP A 142 -2.64 -30.11 17.08
CA ASP A 142 -3.62 -31.04 16.50
C ASP A 142 -4.25 -30.54 15.18
N GLY A 143 -3.84 -29.36 14.70
CA GLY A 143 -4.32 -28.73 13.47
C GLY A 143 -5.62 -27.93 13.64
N VAL A 144 -6.23 -27.90 14.82
CA VAL A 144 -7.45 -27.13 15.12
C VAL A 144 -7.36 -26.45 16.50
N ALA A 145 -6.13 -26.09 16.89
CA ALA A 145 -5.75 -25.66 18.23
C ALA A 145 -6.58 -24.49 18.77
N ALA A 146 -7.00 -23.55 17.91
CA ALA A 146 -7.86 -22.44 18.33
C ALA A 146 -9.15 -22.90 19.00
N THR A 147 -9.70 -24.06 18.56
CA THR A 147 -10.93 -24.65 19.09
C THR A 147 -10.66 -25.75 20.11
N SER A 148 -9.60 -26.53 19.97
CA SER A 148 -9.32 -27.61 20.92
C SER A 148 -8.53 -27.19 22.17
N GLY A 149 -7.84 -26.04 22.13
CA GLY A 149 -6.86 -25.64 23.16
C GLY A 149 -5.63 -26.57 23.17
N ALA A 150 -5.35 -27.24 22.05
CA ALA A 150 -4.29 -28.24 22.00
C ALA A 150 -2.90 -27.60 22.02
N THR A 151 -2.10 -27.98 23.03
CA THR A 151 -0.68 -27.65 23.15
C THR A 151 0.24 -28.75 22.62
N ALA A 152 -0.35 -29.83 22.08
CA ALA A 152 0.35 -31.00 21.58
C ALA A 152 -0.37 -31.65 20.40
N GLY A 153 0.41 -32.29 19.53
CA GLY A 153 -0.09 -33.02 18.37
C GLY A 153 1.02 -33.27 17.35
N ASP A 154 0.61 -33.73 16.18
CA ASP A 154 1.51 -34.13 15.09
C ASP A 154 1.34 -33.25 13.84
N ARG A 155 0.69 -32.08 13.95
CA ARG A 155 0.40 -31.23 12.79
C ARG A 155 1.39 -30.09 12.63
N TRP A 156 1.71 -29.83 11.37
CA TRP A 156 2.53 -28.72 10.92
C TRP A 156 1.81 -28.00 9.79
N ARG A 157 1.85 -26.67 9.79
CA ARG A 157 1.08 -25.87 8.84
C ARG A 157 1.96 -24.86 8.12
N VAL A 158 1.63 -24.60 6.87
CA VAL A 158 2.02 -23.38 6.16
C VAL A 158 0.75 -22.68 5.69
N ASN A 159 0.72 -21.35 5.87
CA ASN A 159 -0.33 -20.50 5.32
C ASN A 159 0.21 -19.83 4.06
N PHE A 160 -0.49 -19.98 2.94
CA PHE A 160 -0.06 -19.50 1.63
C PHE A 160 -1.16 -18.67 0.98
N THR A 161 -0.87 -17.43 0.62
CA THR A 161 -1.75 -16.59 -0.19
C THR A 161 -1.17 -16.49 -1.61
N PRO A 162 -1.78 -17.14 -2.62
CA PRO A 162 -1.31 -17.06 -3.99
C PRO A 162 -1.65 -15.70 -4.61
N ASP A 163 -0.69 -15.11 -5.31
CA ASP A 163 -0.86 -13.84 -6.02
C ASP A 163 -0.91 -13.99 -7.55
N LEU A 164 -1.08 -15.23 -8.02
CA LEU A 164 -1.34 -15.56 -9.42
C LEU A 164 -2.39 -16.68 -9.48
N ALA A 165 -3.29 -16.57 -10.45
CA ALA A 165 -4.18 -17.66 -10.82
C ALA A 165 -3.47 -18.59 -11.81
N GLY A 166 -3.81 -19.87 -11.77
CA GLY A 166 -3.12 -20.91 -12.54
C GLY A 166 -2.68 -22.06 -11.66
N THR A 167 -1.71 -22.82 -12.15
CA THR A 167 -1.21 -23.99 -11.43
C THR A 167 0.01 -23.61 -10.60
N TRP A 168 -0.11 -23.80 -9.30
CA TRP A 168 1.02 -23.78 -8.39
C TRP A 168 1.42 -25.21 -8.04
N TYR A 169 2.69 -25.45 -7.80
CA TYR A 169 3.17 -26.65 -7.13
C TYR A 169 3.80 -26.26 -5.80
N TYR A 170 3.55 -27.05 -4.76
CA TYR A 170 4.24 -26.91 -3.49
C TYR A 170 5.28 -28.03 -3.30
N LEU A 171 6.30 -27.74 -2.51
CA LEU A 171 7.32 -28.68 -2.07
C LEU A 171 7.76 -28.34 -0.64
N ALA A 172 7.51 -29.25 0.30
CA ALA A 172 7.92 -29.12 1.68
C ALA A 172 9.39 -29.52 1.89
N SER A 173 10.12 -28.71 2.64
CA SER A 173 11.39 -29.03 3.28
C SER A 173 11.16 -29.05 4.79
N PHE A 174 11.30 -30.22 5.40
CA PHE A 174 11.11 -30.42 6.83
C PHE A 174 12.39 -30.94 7.47
N ARG A 175 13.01 -30.11 8.30
CA ARG A 175 14.38 -30.30 8.80
C ARG A 175 14.43 -30.34 10.31
N ALA A 176 15.31 -31.18 10.84
CA ALA A 176 15.62 -31.26 12.27
C ALA A 176 17.09 -30.97 12.55
N GLY A 177 17.36 -30.25 13.63
CA GLY A 177 18.70 -29.94 14.10
C GLY A 177 18.67 -28.81 15.12
N ASN A 178 19.69 -28.75 15.98
CA ASN A 178 19.78 -27.72 17.02
C ASN A 178 19.69 -26.30 16.42
N GLY A 179 18.64 -25.55 16.76
CA GLY A 179 18.43 -24.18 16.25
C GLY A 179 18.20 -24.09 14.73
N VAL A 180 17.83 -25.19 14.06
CA VAL A 180 17.72 -25.22 12.58
C VAL A 180 16.68 -24.24 12.04
N ALA A 181 15.69 -23.83 12.85
CA ALA A 181 14.69 -22.84 12.47
C ALA A 181 15.30 -21.49 12.07
N LEU A 182 16.46 -21.13 12.65
CA LEU A 182 17.12 -19.83 12.48
C LEU A 182 18.25 -19.85 11.43
N ILE A 183 18.62 -21.03 10.92
CA ILE A 183 19.74 -21.13 9.96
C ILE A 183 19.22 -20.91 8.54
N SER A 184 19.54 -19.79 7.89
CA SER A 184 19.05 -19.44 6.54
C SER A 184 19.27 -20.52 5.46
N HIS A 185 20.38 -21.26 5.56
CA HIS A 185 20.77 -22.27 4.58
C HIS A 185 19.66 -23.34 4.35
N PRO A 186 19.16 -23.52 3.11
CA PRO A 186 17.99 -24.37 2.83
C PRO A 186 18.15 -25.84 3.24
N ARG A 187 19.39 -26.35 3.29
CA ARG A 187 19.72 -27.75 3.64
C ARG A 187 20.28 -27.91 5.05
N ALA A 188 20.20 -26.89 5.90
CA ALA A 188 20.60 -27.03 7.30
C ALA A 188 19.77 -28.13 7.99
N GLY A 189 20.42 -28.89 8.89
CA GLY A 189 19.81 -30.02 9.59
C GLY A 189 19.62 -31.28 8.73
N LEU A 190 18.95 -32.27 9.32
CA LEU A 190 18.63 -33.54 8.69
C LEU A 190 17.18 -33.52 8.17
N PRO A 191 16.91 -34.02 6.95
CA PRO A 191 15.53 -34.23 6.49
C PRO A 191 14.84 -35.28 7.36
N VAL A 192 13.60 -35.03 7.75
CA VAL A 192 12.80 -35.95 8.58
C VAL A 192 11.33 -35.98 8.13
N SER A 193 10.61 -37.05 8.46
CA SER A 193 9.15 -37.19 8.26
C SER A 193 8.71 -36.84 6.83
N PHE A 194 7.85 -35.83 6.64
CA PHE A 194 7.28 -35.41 5.36
C PHE A 194 8.20 -34.52 4.49
N ASP A 195 9.52 -34.48 4.74
CA ASP A 195 10.47 -33.80 3.83
C ASP A 195 10.33 -34.31 2.39
N GLY A 196 10.13 -33.39 1.45
CA GLY A 196 9.88 -33.71 0.04
C GLY A 196 8.40 -33.90 -0.32
N ALA A 197 7.47 -33.75 0.63
CA ALA A 197 6.04 -33.71 0.32
C ALA A 197 5.74 -32.64 -0.73
N SER A 198 5.03 -33.01 -1.79
CA SER A 198 4.75 -32.12 -2.92
C SER A 198 3.44 -32.46 -3.59
N GLY A 199 2.90 -31.49 -4.34
CA GLY A 199 1.67 -31.65 -5.08
C GLY A 199 1.23 -30.36 -5.78
N PRO A 200 0.24 -30.45 -6.68
CA PRO A 200 -0.32 -29.29 -7.36
C PRO A 200 -1.38 -28.57 -6.50
N LEU A 201 -1.57 -27.29 -6.77
CA LEU A 201 -2.68 -26.44 -6.32
C LEU A 201 -3.22 -25.70 -7.55
N HIS A 202 -4.53 -25.76 -7.76
CA HIS A 202 -5.17 -25.04 -8.85
C HIS A 202 -5.86 -23.79 -8.29
N VAL A 203 -5.32 -22.62 -8.63
CA VAL A 203 -5.75 -21.34 -8.07
C VAL A 203 -6.65 -20.62 -9.08
N ALA A 204 -7.87 -20.30 -8.67
CA ALA A 204 -8.82 -19.52 -9.45
C ALA A 204 -8.43 -18.02 -9.52
N PRO A 205 -8.87 -17.29 -10.56
CA PRO A 205 -8.75 -15.83 -10.63
C PRO A 205 -9.33 -15.10 -9.41
N ALA A 206 -8.84 -13.89 -9.13
CA ALA A 206 -9.39 -13.05 -8.07
C ALA A 206 -10.90 -12.86 -8.25
N ASP A 207 -11.63 -12.75 -7.14
CA ASP A 207 -13.05 -12.46 -7.14
C ASP A 207 -13.26 -10.99 -6.76
N PRO A 208 -13.66 -10.12 -7.71
CA PRO A 208 -13.87 -8.70 -7.42
C PRO A 208 -15.06 -8.43 -6.47
N THR A 209 -15.86 -9.46 -6.16
CA THR A 209 -16.99 -9.38 -5.22
C THR A 209 -16.64 -9.91 -3.82
N ALA A 210 -15.42 -10.44 -3.63
CA ALA A 210 -14.96 -10.92 -2.34
C ALA A 210 -14.84 -9.77 -1.31
N PRO A 211 -14.96 -10.06 0.00
CA PRO A 211 -14.94 -9.03 1.02
C PRO A 211 -13.53 -8.45 1.25
N GLY A 212 -13.47 -7.17 1.58
CA GLY A 212 -12.25 -6.49 2.03
C GLY A 212 -11.08 -6.62 1.06
N PHE A 213 -9.93 -7.04 1.59
CA PHE A 213 -8.70 -7.18 0.81
C PHE A 213 -8.65 -8.43 -0.05
N LEU A 214 -9.59 -9.36 0.08
CA LEU A 214 -9.68 -10.53 -0.82
C LEU A 214 -9.99 -10.10 -2.27
N ALA A 215 -10.78 -9.03 -2.46
CA ALA A 215 -11.05 -8.47 -3.79
C ALA A 215 -9.98 -7.48 -4.28
N ARG A 216 -9.20 -6.90 -3.36
CA ARG A 216 -8.21 -5.85 -3.68
C ARG A 216 -6.78 -6.37 -3.82
N GLY A 217 -6.50 -7.54 -3.25
CA GLY A 217 -5.16 -8.10 -3.19
C GLY A 217 -4.28 -7.45 -2.13
N ARG A 218 -3.01 -7.85 -2.11
CA ARG A 218 -2.01 -7.36 -1.14
C ARG A 218 -1.76 -5.86 -1.28
N LEU A 219 -1.50 -5.19 -0.17
CA LEU A 219 -1.11 -3.79 -0.12
C LEU A 219 0.41 -3.67 -0.29
N ASP A 220 0.84 -3.22 -1.46
CA ASP A 220 2.26 -3.17 -1.85
C ASP A 220 2.85 -1.77 -1.69
N TYR A 221 4.12 -1.71 -1.28
CA TYR A 221 4.95 -0.53 -1.48
C TYR A 221 5.43 -0.47 -2.94
N VAL A 222 5.13 0.65 -3.62
CA VAL A 222 5.36 0.80 -5.07
C VAL A 222 6.37 1.90 -5.41
N GLN A 223 7.33 2.17 -4.52
CA GLN A 223 8.34 3.23 -4.69
C GLN A 223 7.73 4.63 -4.83
N LYS A 224 6.68 4.90 -4.04
CA LYS A 224 5.93 6.17 -4.01
C LYS A 224 5.47 6.46 -2.58
N HIS A 225 4.99 7.68 -2.34
CA HIS A 225 4.47 8.13 -1.05
C HIS A 225 3.17 7.47 -0.55
N HIS A 226 2.61 6.54 -1.33
CA HIS A 226 1.37 5.84 -1.01
C HIS A 226 1.48 4.37 -1.40
N LEU A 227 0.92 3.50 -0.55
CA LEU A 227 0.79 2.08 -0.84
C LEU A 227 -0.28 1.83 -1.91
N ARG A 228 -0.23 0.67 -2.57
CA ARG A 228 -1.14 0.34 -3.68
C ARG A 228 -1.59 -1.11 -3.62
N PHE A 229 -2.89 -1.34 -3.82
CA PHE A 229 -3.46 -2.67 -3.91
C PHE A 229 -3.01 -3.40 -5.19
N ALA A 230 -2.47 -4.60 -5.05
CA ALA A 230 -1.87 -5.37 -6.13
C ALA A 230 -2.87 -5.85 -7.19
N GLU A 231 -4.14 -6.08 -6.85
CA GLU A 231 -5.17 -6.49 -7.81
C GLU A 231 -5.78 -5.30 -8.54
N THR A 232 -6.28 -4.33 -7.79
CA THR A 232 -7.09 -3.23 -8.34
C THR A 232 -6.23 -2.08 -8.83
N GLY A 233 -5.00 -1.96 -8.32
CA GLY A 233 -4.16 -0.81 -8.55
C GLY A 233 -4.64 0.46 -7.85
N GLU A 234 -5.63 0.38 -6.95
CA GLU A 234 -6.11 1.49 -6.13
C GLU A 234 -5.02 1.88 -5.12
N TYR A 235 -4.76 3.18 -4.99
CA TYR A 235 -3.84 3.71 -3.97
C TYR A 235 -4.55 3.81 -2.61
N PHE A 236 -3.80 3.53 -1.55
CA PHE A 236 -4.32 3.49 -0.18
C PHE A 236 -4.03 4.79 0.55
N LEU A 237 -5.07 5.34 1.18
CA LEU A 237 -4.95 6.37 2.21
C LEU A 237 -5.44 5.77 3.53
N LYS A 238 -4.62 5.94 4.56
CA LYS A 238 -4.86 5.40 5.89
C LYS A 238 -5.79 6.30 6.71
N GLY A 239 -6.79 5.69 7.32
CA GLY A 239 -7.63 6.27 8.35
C GLY A 239 -7.94 5.19 9.37
N GLY A 240 -7.03 5.00 10.32
CA GLY A 240 -7.07 3.89 11.26
C GLY A 240 -7.32 4.28 12.70
N ALA A 241 -7.43 3.25 13.53
CA ALA A 241 -7.42 3.38 14.98
C ALA A 241 -5.97 3.18 15.47
N GLY A 242 -5.47 4.16 16.21
CA GLY A 242 -4.18 4.13 16.92
C GLY A 242 -4.27 3.46 18.30
N SER A 243 -5.49 3.16 18.75
CA SER A 243 -5.82 2.62 20.07
C SER A 243 -7.01 1.65 19.97
N PRO A 244 -7.15 0.69 20.91
CA PRO A 244 -6.18 0.40 21.95
C PRO A 244 -4.99 -0.35 21.36
N GLU A 245 -3.77 0.01 21.75
CA GLU A 245 -2.56 -0.65 21.24
C GLU A 245 -2.49 -2.12 21.66
N ASN A 246 -3.07 -2.45 22.81
CA ASN A 246 -3.16 -3.80 23.35
C ASN A 246 -4.42 -4.56 22.87
N PHE A 247 -4.92 -4.27 21.66
CA PHE A 247 -6.15 -4.86 21.12
C PHE A 247 -6.25 -6.40 21.24
N PHE A 248 -5.10 -7.09 21.16
CA PHE A 248 -4.98 -8.55 21.27
C PHE A 248 -4.96 -9.10 22.71
N GLY A 249 -5.03 -8.22 23.72
CA GLY A 249 -5.16 -8.54 25.14
C GLY A 249 -6.57 -8.97 25.50
N TYR A 250 -7.09 -10.02 24.85
CA TYR A 250 -8.53 -10.34 24.84
C TYR A 250 -8.89 -11.59 25.67
N TYR A 251 -9.94 -11.48 26.49
CA TYR A 251 -10.30 -12.49 27.51
C TYR A 251 -10.69 -13.88 26.98
N GLU A 252 -11.10 -13.98 25.71
CA GLU A 252 -11.49 -15.27 25.11
C GLU A 252 -10.33 -15.99 24.42
N PHE A 253 -9.13 -15.39 24.40
CA PHE A 253 -7.93 -16.08 23.95
C PHE A 253 -7.44 -17.10 24.99
N ASP A 254 -6.90 -18.21 24.50
CA ASP A 254 -6.30 -19.24 25.35
C ASP A 254 -4.94 -18.76 25.89
N GLY A 255 -4.58 -19.23 27.09
CA GLY A 255 -3.28 -18.93 27.71
C GLY A 255 -2.95 -17.43 27.89
N THR A 256 -3.95 -16.54 27.78
CA THR A 256 -3.78 -15.08 27.93
C THR A 256 -4.12 -14.66 29.35
N THR A 257 -3.22 -13.90 29.97
CA THR A 257 -3.38 -13.32 31.29
C THR A 257 -2.62 -12.01 31.35
N ASP A 258 -3.22 -11.00 31.96
CA ASP A 258 -2.55 -9.76 32.36
C ASP A 258 -1.44 -10.06 33.39
N GLN A 259 -0.28 -9.41 33.22
CA GLN A 259 0.90 -9.53 34.10
C GLN A 259 1.11 -8.32 35.01
N GLY A 260 0.15 -7.38 35.05
CA GLY A 260 0.16 -6.20 35.89
C GLY A 260 0.95 -5.05 35.27
N GLY A 261 0.46 -4.54 34.13
CA GLY A 261 0.96 -3.34 33.48
C GLY A 261 0.66 -2.03 34.22
N SER A 262 0.59 -0.94 33.47
CA SER A 262 0.33 0.42 33.94
C SER A 262 -0.98 0.52 34.74
N LEU A 263 -1.03 1.48 35.68
CA LEU A 263 -2.15 1.60 36.63
C LEU A 263 -3.52 1.85 35.96
N ASN A 264 -3.55 2.34 34.72
CA ASN A 264 -4.77 2.61 33.96
C ASN A 264 -5.32 1.38 33.21
N ASP A 265 -4.77 0.21 33.47
CA ASP A 265 -5.23 -1.06 32.91
C ASP A 265 -6.73 -1.32 33.23
N LEU A 266 -7.34 -2.16 32.39
CA LEU A 266 -8.74 -2.62 32.34
C LEU A 266 -9.29 -3.08 33.69
N ASN A 267 -8.42 -3.45 34.63
CA ASN A 267 -8.73 -3.65 36.04
C ASN A 267 -9.43 -2.45 36.69
N LEU A 268 -9.00 -1.21 36.42
CA LEU A 268 -9.65 0.01 36.89
C LEU A 268 -10.93 0.34 36.11
N ALA A 269 -11.04 -0.09 34.85
CA ALA A 269 -12.24 0.03 34.03
C ALA A 269 -13.34 -1.00 34.40
N GLY A 270 -13.05 -1.90 35.34
CA GLY A 270 -14.01 -2.85 35.91
C GLY A 270 -13.88 -4.29 35.42
N PHE A 271 -12.87 -4.58 34.59
CA PHE A 271 -12.54 -5.93 34.11
C PHE A 271 -11.43 -6.52 34.97
N GLN A 272 -11.81 -7.31 35.98
CA GLN A 272 -10.91 -7.84 37.01
C GLN A 272 -9.86 -8.84 36.49
N ASP A 273 -9.94 -9.23 35.22
CA ASP A 273 -8.98 -10.09 34.54
C ASP A 273 -7.90 -9.31 33.77
N GLY A 274 -8.00 -7.97 33.69
CA GLY A 274 -7.04 -7.12 32.96
C GLY A 274 -7.06 -7.34 31.44
N LEU A 275 -8.16 -7.87 30.90
CA LEU A 275 -8.27 -8.21 29.48
C LEU A 275 -9.48 -7.52 28.86
N HIS A 276 -9.40 -7.21 27.56
CA HIS A 276 -10.47 -6.59 26.81
C HIS A 276 -11.64 -7.55 26.64
N HIS A 277 -12.87 -7.05 26.68
CA HIS A 277 -14.10 -7.84 26.46
C HIS A 277 -14.86 -7.41 25.20
N TYR A 278 -14.74 -6.14 24.79
CA TYR A 278 -15.48 -5.52 23.69
C TYR A 278 -16.99 -5.78 23.76
N GLN A 279 -17.56 -5.77 24.96
CA GLN A 279 -18.94 -6.21 25.21
C GLN A 279 -19.97 -5.36 24.46
N GLN A 280 -19.68 -4.07 24.23
CA GLN A 280 -20.55 -3.18 23.45
C GLN A 280 -20.63 -3.57 21.96
N HIS A 281 -19.64 -4.30 21.46
CA HIS A 281 -19.55 -4.70 20.06
C HIS A 281 -20.12 -6.09 19.75
N PHE A 282 -20.68 -6.79 20.73
CA PHE A 282 -21.31 -8.11 20.49
C PHE A 282 -22.39 -8.07 19.40
N GLY A 283 -23.16 -6.97 19.36
CA GLY A 283 -24.24 -6.76 18.39
C GLY A 283 -23.77 -6.36 16.99
N ASP A 284 -22.51 -5.94 16.85
CA ASP A 284 -21.91 -5.47 15.59
C ASP A 284 -21.37 -6.62 14.73
N TYR A 285 -21.31 -7.84 15.28
CA TYR A 285 -20.78 -9.00 14.58
C TYR A 285 -21.52 -9.29 13.28
N VAL A 286 -20.77 -9.28 12.19
CA VAL A 286 -21.16 -9.72 10.87
C VAL A 286 -20.26 -10.89 10.47
N ASP A 287 -20.87 -12.00 10.07
CA ASP A 287 -20.12 -13.17 9.60
C ASP A 287 -19.50 -12.88 8.23
N LEU A 288 -18.16 -12.80 8.20
CA LEU A 288 -17.37 -12.63 6.97
C LEU A 288 -16.79 -13.95 6.44
N GLY A 289 -17.22 -15.09 7.01
CA GLY A 289 -16.77 -16.43 6.65
C GLY A 289 -15.58 -16.94 7.46
N VAL A 290 -15.29 -16.33 8.62
CA VAL A 290 -14.22 -16.76 9.53
C VAL A 290 -14.82 -17.53 10.71
N PRO A 291 -14.41 -18.79 10.96
CA PRO A 291 -14.97 -19.57 12.06
C PRO A 291 -14.66 -19.00 13.44
N LEU A 292 -15.70 -18.86 14.28
CA LEU A 292 -15.55 -18.68 15.73
C LEU A 292 -14.87 -19.89 16.38
N TRP A 293 -14.26 -19.73 17.55
CA TRP A 293 -13.65 -20.84 18.30
C TRP A 293 -14.50 -21.19 19.53
N ASN A 294 -15.16 -22.34 19.52
CA ASN A 294 -16.12 -22.72 20.58
C ASN A 294 -17.20 -21.66 20.86
N GLY A 295 -17.64 -20.92 19.82
CA GLY A 295 -18.58 -19.81 19.96
C GLY A 295 -17.99 -18.50 20.51
N LYS A 296 -16.69 -18.49 20.85
CA LYS A 296 -15.90 -17.31 21.24
C LYS A 296 -15.38 -16.55 20.01
N GLY A 297 -14.99 -15.29 20.21
CA GLY A 297 -14.45 -14.38 19.20
C GLY A 297 -15.46 -13.38 18.64
N ARG A 298 -16.74 -13.53 18.99
CA ARG A 298 -17.81 -12.72 18.41
C ARG A 298 -17.66 -11.22 18.71
N ARG A 299 -17.15 -10.85 19.88
CA ARG A 299 -17.05 -9.44 20.31
C ARG A 299 -15.89 -8.72 19.64
N ILE A 300 -14.71 -9.32 19.65
CA ILE A 300 -13.54 -8.78 18.94
C ILE A 300 -13.80 -8.69 17.42
N PHE A 301 -14.48 -9.68 16.83
CA PHE A 301 -14.93 -9.60 15.42
C PHE A 301 -15.96 -8.49 15.20
N GLY A 302 -16.90 -8.31 16.13
CA GLY A 302 -17.87 -7.22 16.11
C GLY A 302 -17.21 -5.85 16.20
N ALA A 303 -16.16 -5.69 17.01
CA ALA A 303 -15.40 -4.45 17.11
C ALA A 303 -14.76 -4.08 15.76
N LEU A 304 -14.11 -5.06 15.11
CA LEU A 304 -13.58 -4.90 13.76
C LEU A 304 -14.67 -4.59 12.72
N ASN A 305 -15.84 -5.24 12.82
CA ASN A 305 -16.96 -4.95 11.92
C ASN A 305 -17.50 -3.53 12.10
N TYR A 306 -17.59 -3.05 13.34
CA TYR A 306 -17.98 -1.68 13.65
C TYR A 306 -16.99 -0.67 13.06
N LEU A 307 -15.69 -0.86 13.32
CA LEU A 307 -14.62 -0.02 12.78
C LEU A 307 -14.68 0.05 11.24
N ALA A 308 -14.74 -1.10 10.57
CA ALA A 308 -14.85 -1.17 9.12
C ALA A 308 -16.11 -0.47 8.60
N ALA A 309 -17.26 -0.63 9.26
CA ALA A 309 -18.51 0.03 8.90
C ALA A 309 -18.46 1.56 9.06
N ARG A 310 -17.56 2.09 9.90
CA ARG A 310 -17.27 3.51 10.05
C ARG A 310 -16.15 4.02 9.15
N GLY A 311 -15.60 3.15 8.30
CA GLY A 311 -14.57 3.48 7.31
C GLY A 311 -13.14 3.41 7.83
N VAL A 312 -12.95 2.88 9.04
CA VAL A 312 -11.62 2.60 9.57
C VAL A 312 -11.00 1.46 8.76
N ASN A 313 -9.77 1.66 8.28
CA ASN A 313 -9.11 0.72 7.36
C ASN A 313 -7.70 0.29 7.81
N SER A 314 -7.30 0.67 9.02
CA SER A 314 -6.05 0.29 9.66
C SER A 314 -6.28 0.18 11.17
N LEU A 315 -5.59 -0.76 11.81
CA LEU A 315 -5.54 -0.91 13.25
C LEU A 315 -4.07 -1.05 13.66
N TYR A 316 -3.60 -0.04 14.38
CA TYR A 316 -2.38 -0.06 15.15
C TYR A 316 -2.58 -0.99 16.34
N ALA A 317 -1.77 -2.05 16.45
CA ALA A 317 -1.83 -2.93 17.61
C ALA A 317 -0.52 -3.70 17.80
N LEU A 318 -0.15 -3.92 19.06
CA LEU A 318 1.04 -4.63 19.48
C LEU A 318 0.88 -6.15 19.26
N SER A 319 2.01 -6.81 19.01
CA SER A 319 2.13 -8.27 19.11
C SER A 319 2.92 -8.73 20.34
N TYR A 320 3.52 -7.79 21.08
CA TYR A 320 4.31 -8.03 22.29
C TYR A 320 4.35 -6.76 23.14
N ASN A 321 3.80 -6.84 24.35
CA ASN A 321 3.86 -5.79 25.37
C ASN A 321 4.23 -6.31 26.78
N LEU A 322 4.79 -7.51 26.88
CA LEU A 322 5.33 -8.02 28.14
C LEU A 322 6.65 -7.30 28.51
N ASP A 323 7.19 -7.60 29.69
CA ASP A 323 8.49 -7.12 30.19
C ASP A 323 8.58 -5.61 30.49
N GLY A 324 7.45 -5.02 30.86
CA GLY A 324 7.38 -3.62 31.31
C GLY A 324 6.62 -2.71 30.36
N GLY A 325 6.12 -3.24 29.25
CA GLY A 325 5.14 -2.56 28.39
C GLY A 325 3.88 -2.18 29.15
N ASP A 326 3.14 -1.22 28.59
CA ASP A 326 2.11 -0.49 29.31
C ASP A 326 0.90 -1.36 29.65
N GLY A 327 0.51 -2.30 28.79
CA GLY A 327 -0.52 -3.29 29.10
C GLY A 327 0.00 -4.53 29.84
N ALA A 328 1.00 -5.21 29.27
CA ALA A 328 1.54 -6.49 29.75
C ALA A 328 0.60 -7.71 29.65
N GLU A 329 -0.29 -7.75 28.65
CA GLU A 329 -1.19 -8.89 28.36
C GLU A 329 -1.12 -9.44 26.92
N VAL A 330 -0.37 -8.79 26.02
CA VAL A 330 -0.20 -9.17 24.62
C VAL A 330 1.14 -9.85 24.40
N TRP A 331 1.12 -11.15 24.10
CA TRP A 331 2.32 -11.92 23.84
C TRP A 331 2.05 -13.27 23.16
N PRO A 332 3.00 -13.77 22.35
CA PRO A 332 2.82 -14.98 21.55
C PRO A 332 3.32 -16.27 22.21
N TRP A 333 4.07 -16.17 23.33
CA TRP A 333 4.74 -17.31 23.94
C TRP A 333 3.80 -18.27 24.67
N SER A 334 4.30 -19.40 25.15
CA SER A 334 3.54 -20.38 25.96
C SER A 334 3.48 -20.03 27.45
N ALA A 335 4.35 -19.13 27.92
CA ALA A 335 4.27 -18.52 29.25
C ALA A 335 4.88 -17.11 29.23
N PRO A 336 4.50 -16.22 30.17
CA PRO A 336 5.05 -14.87 30.25
C PRO A 336 6.57 -14.79 30.41
N THR A 337 7.19 -15.83 30.98
CA THR A 337 8.65 -15.92 31.19
C THR A 337 9.40 -16.68 30.09
N GLU A 338 8.75 -17.06 29.00
CA GLU A 338 9.32 -17.89 27.92
C GLU A 338 9.54 -17.05 26.66
N ARG A 339 10.64 -17.27 25.93
CA ARG A 339 11.00 -16.51 24.72
C ARG A 339 11.31 -17.38 23.49
N LEU A 340 11.30 -18.71 23.66
CA LEU A 340 11.66 -19.69 22.64
C LEU A 340 10.57 -20.75 22.39
N ARG A 341 9.43 -20.66 23.09
CA ARG A 341 8.28 -21.56 22.91
C ARG A 341 6.98 -20.76 22.87
N PHE A 342 6.08 -21.15 21.98
CA PHE A 342 4.90 -20.37 21.59
C PHE A 342 3.61 -21.08 21.98
N ASP A 343 2.57 -20.31 22.32
CA ASP A 343 1.23 -20.83 22.55
C ASP A 343 0.55 -21.06 21.20
N VAL A 344 0.39 -22.33 20.83
CA VAL A 344 -0.12 -22.71 19.51
C VAL A 344 -1.59 -22.35 19.37
N SER A 345 -2.37 -22.49 20.45
CA SER A 345 -3.82 -22.31 20.45
C SER A 345 -4.21 -20.84 20.41
N LYS A 346 -3.54 -19.98 21.19
CA LYS A 346 -3.66 -18.53 21.19
C LYS A 346 -3.32 -17.96 19.81
N LEU A 347 -2.21 -18.38 19.23
CA LEU A 347 -1.78 -17.87 17.92
C LEU A 347 -2.69 -18.34 16.77
N ASP A 348 -3.32 -19.51 16.87
CA ASP A 348 -4.37 -19.94 15.93
C ASP A 348 -5.66 -19.10 16.10
N GLN A 349 -5.93 -18.55 17.30
CA GLN A 349 -7.04 -17.61 17.51
C GLN A 349 -6.72 -16.21 16.99
N TRP A 350 -5.48 -15.73 17.18
CA TRP A 350 -4.99 -14.48 16.56
C TRP A 350 -5.09 -14.56 15.04
N GLU A 351 -4.75 -15.70 14.43
CA GLU A 351 -4.86 -15.90 12.98
C GLU A 351 -6.29 -15.71 12.48
N ARG A 352 -7.30 -16.12 13.27
CA ARG A 352 -8.71 -15.90 12.93
C ARG A 352 -9.09 -14.42 13.02
N VAL A 353 -8.58 -13.68 14.00
CA VAL A 353 -8.76 -12.22 14.07
C VAL A 353 -8.17 -11.55 12.84
N LEU A 354 -6.95 -11.92 12.44
CA LEU A 354 -6.32 -11.36 11.24
C LEU A 354 -7.07 -11.73 9.94
N ASP A 355 -7.59 -12.95 9.81
CA ASP A 355 -8.45 -13.33 8.67
C ASP A 355 -9.73 -12.48 8.62
N HIS A 356 -10.31 -12.20 9.79
CA HIS A 356 -11.48 -11.32 9.89
C HIS A 356 -11.14 -9.88 9.54
N MET A 357 -9.98 -9.35 9.98
CA MET A 357 -9.47 -8.02 9.59
C MET A 357 -9.28 -7.93 8.07
N ASN A 358 -8.64 -8.94 7.46
CA ASN A 358 -8.37 -8.98 6.03
C ASN A 358 -9.67 -8.96 5.19
N ARG A 359 -10.71 -9.66 5.66
CA ARG A 359 -12.05 -9.66 5.05
C ARG A 359 -12.85 -8.39 5.36
N ALA A 360 -12.61 -7.76 6.50
CA ALA A 360 -13.22 -6.47 6.85
C ALA A 360 -12.57 -5.31 6.07
N GLY A 361 -11.36 -5.50 5.54
CA GLY A 361 -10.59 -4.45 4.88
C GLY A 361 -9.84 -3.54 5.86
N ILE A 362 -9.35 -4.12 6.96
CA ILE A 362 -8.54 -3.44 7.98
C ILE A 362 -7.11 -3.98 7.90
N VAL A 363 -6.15 -3.08 7.70
CA VAL A 363 -4.72 -3.40 7.77
C VAL A 363 -4.34 -3.66 9.22
N TRP A 364 -3.59 -4.73 9.50
CA TRP A 364 -2.88 -4.82 10.78
C TRP A 364 -1.56 -4.05 10.66
N HIS A 365 -1.51 -2.88 11.29
CA HIS A 365 -0.28 -2.13 11.49
C HIS A 365 0.34 -2.64 12.80
N VAL A 366 1.16 -3.69 12.69
CA VAL A 366 1.64 -4.42 13.86
C VAL A 366 2.88 -3.76 14.44
N MET A 367 2.80 -3.33 15.70
CA MET A 367 3.95 -2.90 16.48
C MET A 367 4.58 -4.13 17.12
N THR A 368 5.84 -4.42 16.81
CA THR A 368 6.44 -5.67 17.29
C THR A 368 6.88 -5.63 18.76
N GLN A 369 6.90 -4.46 19.38
CA GLN A 369 7.40 -4.15 20.73
C GLN A 369 7.11 -2.68 21.07
N GLU A 370 7.34 -2.27 22.31
CA GLU A 370 7.30 -0.88 22.82
C GLU A 370 8.69 -0.40 23.24
N THR A 371 8.80 0.88 23.58
CA THR A 371 10.02 1.44 24.19
C THR A 371 10.48 0.67 25.41
N GLU A 372 9.55 0.20 26.24
CA GLU A 372 9.83 -0.41 27.53
C GLU A 372 10.49 -1.78 27.38
N ASN A 373 10.18 -2.51 26.29
CA ASN A 373 10.61 -3.89 26.09
C ASN A 373 11.43 -4.14 24.82
N ASP A 374 11.76 -3.09 24.06
CA ASP A 374 12.51 -3.21 22.81
C ASP A 374 13.95 -3.74 22.98
N HIS A 375 14.47 -3.74 24.22
CA HIS A 375 15.76 -4.29 24.60
C HIS A 375 15.67 -5.67 25.30
N ASP A 376 14.48 -6.22 25.57
CA ASP A 376 14.38 -7.47 26.35
C ASP A 376 14.65 -8.73 25.53
N LEU A 377 14.31 -8.74 24.25
CA LEU A 377 14.76 -9.80 23.36
C LEU A 377 16.23 -9.58 23.00
N ASP A 378 17.07 -10.53 23.43
CA ASP A 378 18.51 -10.58 23.14
C ASP A 378 19.28 -9.30 23.53
N GLY A 379 18.84 -8.55 24.53
CA GLY A 379 19.48 -7.29 24.94
C GLY A 379 19.32 -6.15 23.94
N GLY A 380 18.35 -6.24 23.02
CA GLY A 380 18.11 -5.31 21.91
C GLY A 380 18.84 -5.68 20.62
N ALA A 381 19.68 -6.71 20.64
CA ALA A 381 20.30 -7.22 19.42
C ALA A 381 19.31 -8.09 18.60
N LEU A 382 19.66 -8.35 17.34
CA LEU A 382 19.06 -9.44 16.58
C LEU A 382 19.75 -10.75 16.99
N GLY A 383 19.17 -11.45 17.96
CA GLY A 383 19.63 -12.76 18.42
C GLY A 383 18.56 -13.83 18.29
N ASN A 384 18.77 -14.97 18.95
CA ASN A 384 17.94 -16.15 18.74
C ASN A 384 16.48 -15.95 19.19
N GLN A 385 16.23 -15.14 20.23
CA GLN A 385 14.87 -14.91 20.71
C GLN A 385 14.09 -14.06 19.71
N ARG A 386 14.69 -12.96 19.25
CA ARG A 386 14.09 -12.03 18.29
C ARG A 386 13.93 -12.63 16.90
N GLU A 387 14.95 -13.34 16.40
CA GLU A 387 14.84 -14.04 15.11
C GLU A 387 13.72 -15.08 15.15
N LEU A 388 13.60 -15.85 16.23
CA LEU A 388 12.54 -16.83 16.37
C LEU A 388 11.16 -16.17 16.49
N TYR A 389 11.06 -15.08 17.23
CA TYR A 389 9.84 -14.27 17.36
C TYR A 389 9.34 -13.76 16.00
N TYR A 390 10.19 -13.04 15.24
CA TYR A 390 9.82 -12.56 13.91
C TYR A 390 9.50 -13.71 12.95
N ARG A 391 10.24 -14.82 13.01
CA ARG A 391 9.96 -15.99 12.18
C ARG A 391 8.58 -16.59 12.47
N GLU A 392 8.17 -16.71 13.73
CA GLU A 392 6.85 -17.22 14.08
C GLU A 392 5.73 -16.25 13.66
N LEU A 393 5.92 -14.94 13.84
CA LEU A 393 4.95 -13.94 13.35
C LEU A 393 4.77 -14.04 11.83
N VAL A 394 5.87 -14.07 11.06
CA VAL A 394 5.81 -14.16 9.60
C VAL A 394 5.21 -15.49 9.14
N ALA A 395 5.58 -16.61 9.76
CA ALA A 395 5.04 -17.93 9.39
C ALA A 395 3.52 -18.04 9.61
N ARG A 396 3.00 -17.37 10.65
CA ARG A 396 1.58 -17.46 11.03
C ARG A 396 0.72 -16.38 10.38
N PHE A 397 1.26 -15.18 10.20
CA PHE A 397 0.48 -13.98 9.85
C PHE A 397 0.91 -13.31 8.55
N GLY A 398 2.11 -13.59 8.04
CA GLY A 398 2.63 -12.98 6.82
C GLY A 398 1.78 -13.23 5.57
N TRP A 399 0.86 -14.19 5.58
CA TRP A 399 -0.04 -14.45 4.45
C TRP A 399 -1.10 -13.35 4.23
N ALA A 400 -1.35 -12.47 5.20
CA ALA A 400 -2.41 -11.48 5.14
C ALA A 400 -2.17 -10.44 4.03
N ASN A 401 -3.22 -9.97 3.35
CA ASN A 401 -3.05 -8.99 2.27
C ASN A 401 -2.84 -7.56 2.81
N GLY A 402 -3.38 -7.26 3.99
CA GLY A 402 -3.21 -5.97 4.66
C GLY A 402 -2.39 -6.11 5.94
N LEU A 403 -1.08 -5.99 5.82
CA LEU A 403 -0.12 -6.11 6.92
C LEU A 403 1.01 -5.10 6.74
N VAL A 404 1.40 -4.45 7.83
CA VAL A 404 2.59 -3.57 7.90
C VAL A 404 3.38 -4.00 9.13
N TRP A 405 4.63 -4.40 8.92
CA TRP A 405 5.56 -4.71 10.00
C TRP A 405 6.17 -3.41 10.54
N ASN A 406 5.83 -3.01 11.76
CA ASN A 406 6.48 -1.88 12.41
C ASN A 406 7.42 -2.38 13.50
N LEU A 407 8.69 -1.94 13.45
CA LEU A 407 9.78 -2.46 14.27
C LEU A 407 9.65 -2.14 15.77
N GLY A 408 8.68 -1.32 16.16
CA GLY A 408 8.30 -1.07 17.54
C GLY A 408 7.77 0.33 17.74
N GLU A 409 6.85 0.47 18.69
CA GLU A 409 6.41 1.73 19.29
C GLU A 409 7.59 2.40 19.99
N GLU A 410 7.59 3.75 19.94
CA GLU A 410 8.68 4.68 20.31
C GLU A 410 10.15 4.17 20.21
N ASN A 411 10.44 3.27 19.26
CA ASN A 411 11.58 2.35 19.35
C ASN A 411 12.94 3.04 19.58
N THR A 412 13.70 2.54 20.55
CA THR A 412 14.98 3.09 21.03
C THR A 412 16.21 2.30 20.59
N ASN A 413 16.05 1.12 19.96
CA ASN A 413 17.16 0.36 19.39
C ASN A 413 18.00 1.22 18.43
N THR A 414 19.28 0.92 18.27
CA THR A 414 20.17 1.70 17.39
C THR A 414 19.75 1.59 15.92
N PRO A 415 20.14 2.56 15.05
CA PRO A 415 19.87 2.45 13.61
C PRO A 415 20.37 1.14 12.99
N ALA A 416 21.51 0.60 13.45
CA ALA A 416 22.05 -0.66 12.96
C ALA A 416 21.21 -1.87 13.38
N GLU A 417 20.68 -1.88 14.62
CA GLU A 417 19.77 -2.94 15.09
C GLU A 417 18.44 -2.90 14.34
N ARG A 418 17.84 -1.70 14.17
CA ARG A 418 16.61 -1.52 13.37
C ARG A 418 16.78 -2.04 11.94
N MET A 419 17.93 -1.76 11.30
CA MET A 419 18.20 -2.28 9.96
C MET A 419 18.39 -3.80 9.96
N ALA A 420 19.07 -4.36 10.96
CA ALA A 420 19.19 -5.82 11.08
C ALA A 420 17.80 -6.48 11.22
N PHE A 421 16.89 -5.87 11.98
CA PHE A 421 15.52 -6.38 12.14
C PHE A 421 14.77 -6.35 10.81
N ALA A 422 14.83 -5.22 10.10
CA ALA A 422 14.19 -5.05 8.80
C ALA A 422 14.75 -6.01 7.74
N ASP A 423 16.08 -6.17 7.68
CA ASP A 423 16.76 -7.12 6.79
C ASP A 423 16.30 -8.56 7.06
N PHE A 424 16.19 -8.95 8.33
CA PHE A 424 15.75 -10.29 8.70
C PHE A 424 14.28 -10.55 8.36
N ILE A 425 13.38 -9.60 8.65
CA ILE A 425 11.96 -9.69 8.25
C ILE A 425 11.86 -9.81 6.72
N ARG A 426 12.63 -8.99 5.98
CA ARG A 426 12.67 -9.05 4.51
C ARG A 426 13.17 -10.39 3.98
N GLU A 427 14.12 -11.03 4.65
CA GLU A 427 14.62 -12.36 4.25
C GLU A 427 13.53 -13.44 4.37
N ILE A 428 12.69 -13.36 5.41
CA ILE A 428 11.77 -14.45 5.77
C ILE A 428 10.32 -14.22 5.33
N ASP A 429 9.92 -12.98 5.02
CA ASP A 429 8.59 -12.63 4.50
C ASP A 429 8.57 -12.71 2.96
N PRO A 430 8.00 -13.78 2.37
CA PRO A 430 8.03 -13.99 0.93
C PRO A 430 7.09 -13.04 0.16
N TRP A 431 6.28 -12.24 0.85
CA TRP A 431 5.32 -11.33 0.22
C TRP A 431 5.77 -9.88 0.20
N ASP A 432 6.94 -9.56 0.77
CA ASP A 432 7.52 -8.21 0.76
C ASP A 432 6.58 -7.14 1.37
N HIS A 433 5.95 -7.43 2.52
CA HIS A 433 5.11 -6.45 3.21
C HIS A 433 5.88 -5.18 3.57
N PRO A 434 5.19 -4.02 3.60
CA PRO A 434 5.80 -2.78 4.04
C PRO A 434 6.41 -2.90 5.44
N ILE A 435 7.65 -2.42 5.58
CA ILE A 435 8.34 -2.33 6.88
C ILE A 435 8.42 -0.86 7.30
N GLY A 436 7.98 -0.58 8.53
CA GLY A 436 7.96 0.75 9.11
C GLY A 436 8.60 0.87 10.49
N LEU A 437 8.65 2.11 10.96
CA LEU A 437 9.24 2.49 12.24
C LEU A 437 8.43 3.60 12.90
N HIS A 438 8.24 3.50 14.21
CA HIS A 438 7.67 4.55 15.05
C HIS A 438 8.76 5.36 15.77
N ASN A 439 8.55 6.68 15.95
CA ASN A 439 9.49 7.54 16.68
C ASN A 439 9.00 7.84 18.09
N ARG A 440 9.95 8.21 18.96
CA ARG A 440 9.68 8.86 20.23
C ARG A 440 9.34 10.34 20.10
N VAL A 441 8.45 10.87 20.95
CA VAL A 441 8.08 12.29 20.96
C VAL A 441 9.31 13.20 20.91
N GLY A 442 9.32 14.12 19.96
CA GLY A 442 10.32 15.19 19.88
C GLY A 442 11.61 14.81 19.15
N ASP A 443 11.82 13.54 18.76
CA ASP A 443 13.01 13.09 18.03
C ASP A 443 12.72 12.55 16.62
N ILE A 444 11.84 13.23 15.89
CA ILE A 444 11.53 12.92 14.49
C ILE A 444 12.80 13.00 13.60
N PRO A 445 13.61 14.08 13.64
CA PRO A 445 14.79 14.18 12.78
C PRO A 445 15.91 13.20 13.16
N GLY A 446 16.12 12.91 14.45
CA GLY A 446 17.17 11.97 14.88
C GLY A 446 16.79 10.52 14.57
N THR A 447 15.52 10.16 14.76
CA THR A 447 15.01 8.81 14.47
C THR A 447 15.02 8.54 12.97
N PHE A 448 14.36 9.38 12.17
CA PHE A 448 14.17 9.08 10.75
C PHE A 448 15.31 9.59 9.87
N GLY A 449 15.92 10.72 10.20
CA GLY A 449 16.99 11.30 9.38
C GLY A 449 18.20 10.37 9.23
N THR A 450 18.47 9.50 10.20
CA THR A 450 19.55 8.50 10.14
C THR A 450 19.25 7.31 9.23
N LEU A 451 18.00 7.18 8.78
CA LEU A 451 17.51 6.02 8.01
C LEU A 451 17.13 6.38 6.56
N LEU A 452 17.31 7.63 6.14
CA LEU A 452 17.03 8.06 4.77
C LEU A 452 17.79 7.20 3.75
N GLY A 453 17.07 6.70 2.74
CA GLY A 453 17.63 5.86 1.68
C GLY A 453 17.88 4.39 2.08
N THR A 454 17.58 4.00 3.31
CA THR A 454 17.51 2.57 3.71
C THR A 454 16.30 1.90 3.07
N HIS A 455 16.12 0.59 3.25
CA HIS A 455 15.00 -0.15 2.66
C HIS A 455 13.69 -0.06 3.46
N LEU A 456 13.62 0.76 4.53
CA LEU A 456 12.36 1.11 5.19
C LEU A 456 11.43 1.88 4.25
N GLU A 457 10.13 1.70 4.44
CA GLU A 457 9.11 2.13 3.46
C GLU A 457 8.01 2.99 4.09
N LEU A 458 7.77 2.81 5.39
CA LEU A 458 6.67 3.44 6.10
C LEU A 458 7.17 4.13 7.38
N LEU A 459 6.73 5.36 7.61
CA LEU A 459 6.96 6.05 8.88
C LEU A 459 5.66 6.17 9.66
N SER A 460 5.75 5.90 10.95
CA SER A 460 4.66 6.05 11.92
C SER A 460 5.05 7.19 12.86
N ILE A 461 4.51 8.38 12.64
CA ILE A 461 4.95 9.57 13.40
C ILE A 461 4.13 9.72 14.69
N GLN A 462 4.82 9.98 15.79
CA GLN A 462 4.25 10.52 17.02
C GLN A 462 4.59 12.00 17.18
N GLY A 463 3.60 12.82 17.53
CA GLY A 463 3.85 14.24 17.81
C GLY A 463 2.62 15.13 17.92
N ASP A 464 2.87 16.44 17.99
CA ASP A 464 1.84 17.48 18.17
C ASP A 464 1.06 17.73 16.86
N PRO A 465 -0.28 17.79 16.89
CA PRO A 465 -1.10 18.01 15.71
C PRO A 465 -0.72 19.22 14.86
N THR A 466 -0.27 20.32 15.46
CA THR A 466 0.08 21.55 14.72
C THR A 466 1.47 21.49 14.09
N ASN A 467 2.44 20.84 14.76
CA ASN A 467 3.83 20.81 14.32
C ASN A 467 4.21 19.59 13.48
N THR A 468 3.47 18.49 13.59
CA THR A 468 3.77 17.24 12.88
C THR A 468 3.58 17.32 11.37
N PRO A 469 2.46 17.82 10.80
CA PRO A 469 2.28 17.81 9.35
C PRO A 469 3.38 18.54 8.56
N PRO A 470 3.88 19.73 8.98
CA PRO A 470 5.03 20.35 8.33
C PRO A 470 6.30 19.47 8.36
N ARG A 471 6.52 18.70 9.44
CA ARG A 471 7.65 17.77 9.54
C ARG A 471 7.45 16.53 8.67
N ALA A 472 6.25 15.97 8.67
CA ALA A 472 5.89 14.85 7.80
C ALA A 472 6.10 15.19 6.32
N ARG A 473 5.67 16.39 5.91
CA ARG A 473 5.91 16.95 4.59
C ARG A 473 7.40 17.04 4.26
N GLN A 474 8.24 17.47 5.21
CA GLN A 474 9.69 17.50 5.00
C GLN A 474 10.27 16.09 4.80
N LEU A 475 9.81 15.10 5.57
CA LEU A 475 10.24 13.69 5.42
C LEU A 475 9.81 13.07 4.09
N VAL A 476 8.62 13.43 3.57
CA VAL A 476 8.19 13.08 2.22
C VAL A 476 9.23 13.57 1.20
N LEU A 477 9.64 14.84 1.28
CA LEU A 477 10.63 15.41 0.37
C LEU A 477 12.02 14.80 0.53
N ASP A 478 12.48 14.65 1.78
CA ASP A 478 13.82 14.13 2.10
C ASP A 478 13.99 12.68 1.66
N SER A 479 12.98 11.83 1.89
CA SER A 479 12.99 10.43 1.49
C SER A 479 13.00 10.25 -0.04
N ALA A 480 12.21 11.07 -0.76
CA ALA A 480 12.26 11.11 -2.22
C ALA A 480 13.63 11.56 -2.73
N ALA A 481 14.22 12.60 -2.12
CA ALA A 481 15.56 13.08 -2.46
C ALA A 481 16.67 12.03 -2.17
N ALA A 482 16.46 11.18 -1.16
CA ALA A 482 17.33 10.04 -0.85
C ALA A 482 17.13 8.83 -1.80
N GLY A 483 16.19 8.90 -2.74
CA GLY A 483 15.96 7.86 -3.77
C GLY A 483 15.03 6.73 -3.34
N ARG A 484 14.40 6.82 -2.16
CA ARG A 484 13.37 5.87 -1.71
C ARG A 484 12.23 6.64 -1.02
N PRO A 485 11.21 7.07 -1.78
CA PRO A 485 10.05 7.80 -1.26
C PRO A 485 9.34 7.05 -0.13
N TRP A 486 9.23 7.64 1.05
CA TRP A 486 8.50 7.00 2.16
C TRP A 486 7.00 7.27 2.12
N VAL A 487 6.25 6.30 2.64
CA VAL A 487 4.85 6.47 3.06
C VAL A 487 4.85 7.03 4.47
N VAL A 488 4.56 8.32 4.62
CA VAL A 488 4.67 9.02 5.91
C VAL A 488 3.29 9.16 6.56
N ASN A 489 3.07 8.51 7.69
CA ASN A 489 1.81 8.56 8.44
C ASN A 489 1.97 9.30 9.76
N PHE A 490 0.84 9.79 10.30
CA PHE A 490 0.77 10.40 11.62
C PHE A 490 -0.13 9.56 12.50
N ASP A 491 0.47 8.78 13.39
CA ASP A 491 -0.16 7.62 13.99
C ASP A 491 -0.37 7.75 15.49
N GLU A 492 0.25 8.75 16.12
CA GLU A 492 0.06 8.99 17.54
C GLU A 492 0.13 10.49 17.88
N GLN A 493 -0.96 11.03 18.43
CA GLN A 493 -1.14 12.47 18.64
C GLN A 493 -0.88 12.85 20.09
N THR A 494 -0.02 13.84 20.32
CA THR A 494 0.28 14.34 21.67
C THR A 494 -0.75 15.37 22.15
N PRO A 495 -0.85 15.61 23.48
CA PRO A 495 -0.11 14.96 24.58
C PRO A 495 -0.63 13.55 24.90
N ALA A 496 0.25 12.72 25.47
CA ALA A 496 -0.04 11.31 25.79
C ALA A 496 -1.25 11.12 26.73
N ASP A 497 -1.58 12.12 27.56
CA ASP A 497 -2.77 12.07 28.41
C ASP A 497 -4.07 12.38 27.65
N ALA A 498 -4.04 13.14 26.55
CA ALA A 498 -5.26 13.56 25.86
C ALA A 498 -5.50 12.77 24.56
N GLY A 499 -4.44 12.47 23.82
CA GLY A 499 -4.54 11.92 22.47
C GLY A 499 -5.55 12.70 21.61
N VAL A 500 -6.34 11.95 20.85
CA VAL A 500 -7.60 12.41 20.28
C VAL A 500 -8.70 12.24 21.33
N LEU A 501 -9.37 13.33 21.68
CA LEU A 501 -10.43 13.35 22.69
C LEU A 501 -11.66 12.52 22.25
N PRO A 502 -12.48 11.99 23.18
CA PRO A 502 -13.77 11.40 22.83
C PRO A 502 -14.77 12.42 22.27
N ASP A 503 -15.75 11.95 21.48
CA ASP A 503 -16.84 12.75 20.91
C ASP A 503 -17.65 13.52 21.98
N ALA A 504 -17.72 12.98 23.21
CA ALA A 504 -18.40 13.61 24.33
C ALA A 504 -17.68 14.87 24.85
N VAL A 505 -16.39 15.03 24.54
CA VAL A 505 -15.54 16.15 24.94
C VAL A 505 -15.33 17.10 23.76
N ASP A 506 -14.90 16.58 22.61
CA ASP A 506 -14.79 17.33 21.36
C ASP A 506 -15.49 16.57 20.23
N PHE A 507 -16.78 16.87 20.03
CA PHE A 507 -17.55 16.22 18.98
C PHE A 507 -17.00 16.52 17.58
N TRP A 508 -16.52 17.74 17.32
CA TRP A 508 -16.13 18.16 15.97
C TRP A 508 -14.66 17.89 15.63
N HIS A 509 -13.88 17.47 16.62
CA HIS A 509 -12.45 17.17 16.50
C HIS A 509 -11.71 18.30 15.79
N ASP A 510 -12.04 19.55 16.15
CA ASP A 510 -11.66 20.71 15.34
C ASP A 510 -10.12 20.85 15.26
N LEU A 511 -9.39 20.53 16.33
CA LEU A 511 -7.93 20.50 16.33
C LEU A 511 -7.39 19.42 15.39
N ILE A 512 -7.82 18.17 15.57
CA ILE A 512 -7.34 17.02 14.79
C ILE A 512 -7.69 17.19 13.31
N ARG A 513 -8.90 17.63 13.01
CA ARG A 513 -9.38 17.84 11.65
C ARG A 513 -8.62 18.97 10.95
N ARG A 514 -8.41 20.10 11.63
CA ARG A 514 -7.77 21.29 11.02
C ARG A 514 -6.26 21.21 10.96
N GLU A 515 -5.63 20.69 11.99
CA GLU A 515 -4.19 20.73 12.13
C GLU A 515 -3.53 19.40 11.76
N ALA A 516 -4.20 18.25 11.91
CA ALA A 516 -3.62 16.94 11.57
C ALA A 516 -4.14 16.36 10.24
N LEU A 517 -5.42 15.98 10.18
CA LEU A 517 -5.99 15.20 9.07
C LEU A 517 -5.79 15.86 7.70
N TRP A 518 -6.35 17.06 7.50
CA TRP A 518 -6.25 17.72 6.19
C TRP A 518 -4.81 18.13 5.83
N PRO A 519 -4.01 18.71 6.75
CA PRO A 519 -2.62 19.02 6.45
C PRO A 519 -1.76 17.79 6.11
N MET A 520 -2.00 16.64 6.73
CA MET A 520 -1.34 15.38 6.38
C MET A 520 -1.71 14.92 4.96
N LEU A 521 -3.01 14.88 4.63
CA LEU A 521 -3.46 14.48 3.29
C LEU A 521 -2.92 15.41 2.19
N LEU A 522 -2.95 16.72 2.42
CA LEU A 522 -2.47 17.70 1.44
C LEU A 522 -0.94 17.86 1.47
N GLY A 523 -0.27 17.20 2.41
CA GLY A 523 1.17 17.08 2.48
C GLY A 523 1.77 15.87 1.79
N GLN A 524 0.97 15.13 1.01
CA GLN A 524 1.34 13.84 0.41
C GLN A 524 1.61 12.75 1.47
N GLY A 525 1.04 12.90 2.68
CA GLY A 525 1.14 11.88 3.72
C GLY A 525 0.26 10.67 3.40
N GLY A 526 0.67 9.51 3.92
CA GLY A 526 -0.02 8.22 3.73
C GLY A 526 -1.34 8.10 4.50
N GLY A 527 -1.61 9.00 5.46
CA GLY A 527 -2.81 9.03 6.28
C GLY A 527 -2.51 9.08 7.77
N CYS A 528 -3.48 8.67 8.60
CA CYS A 528 -3.38 8.74 10.06
C CYS A 528 -4.01 7.51 10.73
N ASP A 529 -3.39 7.04 11.82
CA ASP A 529 -4.04 6.28 12.88
C ASP A 529 -4.32 7.25 14.06
N TRP A 530 -5.47 7.11 14.74
CA TRP A 530 -5.86 8.02 15.83
C TRP A 530 -5.69 7.40 17.23
N TYR A 531 -4.79 7.97 18.03
CA TYR A 531 -4.44 7.55 19.39
C TYR A 531 -5.36 8.19 20.45
N PHE A 532 -5.70 7.50 21.55
CA PHE A 532 -6.74 7.92 22.50
C PHE A 532 -6.23 8.53 23.81
N GLY A 533 -4.93 8.43 24.10
CA GLY A 533 -4.33 8.90 25.35
C GLY A 533 -4.82 8.17 26.59
N TYR A 534 -4.42 8.66 27.77
CA TYR A 534 -4.67 8.01 29.08
C TYR A 534 -5.66 8.75 30.01
N GLY A 535 -6.12 9.94 29.63
CA GLY A 535 -6.82 10.87 30.51
C GLY A 535 -8.34 10.85 30.38
N HIS A 536 -8.89 10.05 29.45
CA HIS A 536 -10.31 10.04 29.09
C HIS A 536 -10.82 8.61 28.90
N PRO A 537 -12.10 8.30 29.23
CA PRO A 537 -12.62 6.93 29.10
C PRO A 537 -12.51 6.37 27.68
N ASN A 538 -12.28 5.07 27.56
CA ASN A 538 -11.93 4.39 26.31
C ASN A 538 -10.62 4.99 25.76
N ASP A 539 -9.61 4.87 26.60
CA ASP A 539 -8.25 5.35 26.48
C ASP A 539 -7.42 4.33 25.68
N ASP A 540 -6.10 4.51 25.63
CA ASP A 540 -5.23 3.64 24.84
C ASP A 540 -5.14 2.19 25.33
N LEU A 541 -5.40 1.92 26.62
CA LEU A 541 -5.37 0.58 27.20
C LEU A 541 -6.77 0.06 27.56
N ASP A 542 -7.76 0.95 27.75
CA ASP A 542 -9.09 0.59 28.26
C ASP A 542 -10.24 0.75 27.24
N CYS A 543 -9.93 0.96 25.96
CA CYS A 543 -10.95 1.13 24.92
C CYS A 543 -11.81 -0.13 24.69
N GLU A 544 -13.00 -0.13 25.29
CA GLU A 544 -14.01 -1.19 25.18
C GLU A 544 -15.17 -0.85 24.22
N ASP A 545 -15.33 0.43 23.88
CA ASP A 545 -16.33 0.92 22.92
C ASP A 545 -15.75 1.98 21.97
N PHE A 546 -15.51 1.55 20.73
CA PHE A 546 -15.06 2.42 19.63
C PHE A 546 -16.09 3.48 19.22
N ARG A 547 -17.32 3.45 19.77
CA ARG A 547 -18.32 4.52 19.60
C ARG A 547 -17.96 5.78 20.37
N SER A 548 -17.03 5.72 21.32
CA SER A 548 -16.51 6.89 22.01
C SER A 548 -15.99 7.99 21.06
N ARG A 549 -15.58 7.61 19.83
CA ARG A 549 -15.04 8.48 18.78
C ARG A 549 -15.70 8.24 17.41
N GLU A 550 -16.99 7.91 17.39
CA GLU A 550 -17.72 7.64 16.14
C GLU A 550 -17.64 8.78 15.12
N ASN A 551 -17.79 10.03 15.56
CA ASN A 551 -17.77 11.17 14.66
C ASN A 551 -16.38 11.43 14.09
N LEU A 552 -15.30 11.14 14.83
CA LEU A 552 -13.94 11.16 14.30
C LEU A 552 -13.80 10.20 13.11
N TRP A 553 -14.26 8.95 13.25
CA TRP A 553 -14.21 7.97 12.16
C TRP A 553 -14.94 8.48 10.92
N LEU A 554 -16.12 9.07 11.10
CA LEU A 554 -16.92 9.62 10.01
C LEU A 554 -16.26 10.84 9.35
N ILE A 555 -15.62 11.72 10.15
CA ILE A 555 -14.83 12.85 9.65
C ILE A 555 -13.68 12.35 8.77
N THR A 556 -12.89 11.40 9.27
CA THR A 556 -11.77 10.81 8.53
C THR A 556 -12.26 10.16 7.25
N LYS A 557 -13.30 9.31 7.34
CA LYS A 557 -13.90 8.66 6.17
C LYS A 557 -14.29 9.68 5.10
N ARG A 558 -14.99 10.76 5.46
CA ARG A 558 -15.43 11.81 4.51
C ARG A 558 -14.25 12.45 3.79
N ALA A 559 -13.18 12.78 4.51
CA ALA A 559 -11.97 13.37 3.92
C ALA A 559 -11.29 12.39 2.95
N LEU A 560 -11.12 11.12 3.36
CA LEU A 560 -10.46 10.12 2.51
C LEU A 560 -11.29 9.78 1.27
N ASP A 561 -12.61 9.64 1.40
CA ASP A 561 -13.52 9.39 0.27
C ASP A 561 -13.51 10.57 -0.71
N PHE A 562 -13.47 11.80 -0.19
CA PHE A 562 -13.40 13.00 -1.02
C PHE A 562 -12.11 13.03 -1.84
N VAL A 563 -10.94 12.87 -1.20
CA VAL A 563 -9.64 12.88 -1.88
C VAL A 563 -9.57 11.77 -2.94
N ARG A 564 -9.91 10.51 -2.57
CA ARG A 564 -9.89 9.37 -3.50
C ARG A 564 -10.86 9.52 -4.66
N GLY A 565 -12.03 10.13 -4.44
CA GLY A 565 -13.09 10.25 -5.43
C GLY A 565 -12.92 11.40 -6.43
N HIS A 566 -12.11 12.41 -6.11
CA HIS A 566 -12.09 13.66 -6.88
C HIS A 566 -10.73 13.99 -7.51
N VAL A 567 -9.62 13.45 -6.98
CA VAL A 567 -8.28 13.79 -7.48
C VAL A 567 -7.36 12.57 -7.54
N PRO A 568 -6.40 12.53 -8.50
CA PRO A 568 -5.34 11.53 -8.53
C PRO A 568 -4.23 11.90 -7.53
N PHE A 569 -4.56 11.85 -6.23
CA PHE A 569 -3.70 12.34 -5.13
C PHE A 569 -2.29 11.77 -5.16
N GLU A 570 -2.10 10.55 -5.67
CA GLU A 570 -0.81 9.89 -5.80
C GLU A 570 0.13 10.52 -6.85
N GLN A 571 -0.41 11.42 -7.69
CA GLN A 571 0.31 12.19 -8.71
C GLN A 571 0.39 13.68 -8.34
N MET A 572 -0.14 14.07 -7.20
CA MET A 572 -0.19 15.45 -6.76
C MET A 572 0.93 15.75 -5.78
N GLU A 573 1.37 17.01 -5.77
CA GLU A 573 2.41 17.49 -4.88
C GLU A 573 1.84 18.53 -3.91
N HIS A 574 2.44 18.62 -2.73
CA HIS A 574 2.19 19.74 -1.84
C HIS A 574 2.56 21.08 -2.52
N ALA A 575 1.74 22.11 -2.29
CA ALA A 575 1.96 23.43 -2.88
C ALA A 575 1.36 24.59 -2.04
N ASP A 576 1.49 24.57 -0.70
CA ASP A 576 0.85 25.59 0.18
C ASP A 576 1.15 27.03 -0.25
N SER A 577 2.33 27.29 -0.83
CA SER A 577 2.75 28.61 -1.34
C SER A 577 1.82 29.19 -2.41
N LEU A 578 0.97 28.38 -3.03
CA LEU A 578 -0.02 28.83 -4.02
C LEU A 578 -1.23 29.51 -3.38
N ALA A 579 -1.47 29.35 -2.09
CA ALA A 579 -2.62 29.95 -1.41
C ALA A 579 -2.19 31.04 -0.42
N VAL A 580 -2.89 32.17 -0.46
CA VAL A 580 -2.81 33.22 0.56
C VAL A 580 -4.13 33.21 1.34
N ALA A 581 -4.14 32.45 2.43
CA ALA A 581 -5.21 32.36 3.42
C ALA A 581 -4.66 31.88 4.76
N ASN A 582 -5.40 32.09 5.86
CA ASN A 582 -4.95 31.74 7.19
C ASN A 582 -4.88 30.21 7.37
N GLY A 583 -3.66 29.67 7.51
CA GLY A 583 -3.43 28.23 7.73
C GLY A 583 -3.75 27.34 6.54
N ALA A 584 -3.78 27.88 5.31
CA ALA A 584 -4.16 27.08 4.15
C ALA A 584 -3.15 25.96 3.85
N SER A 585 -3.69 24.81 3.46
CA SER A 585 -2.90 23.71 2.88
C SER A 585 -3.32 23.49 1.43
N VAL A 586 -2.38 23.14 0.56
CA VAL A 586 -2.64 22.91 -0.87
C VAL A 586 -1.99 21.63 -1.35
N LEU A 587 -2.77 20.84 -2.08
CA LEU A 587 -2.29 19.71 -2.88
C LEU A 587 -2.61 19.98 -4.35
N ALA A 588 -1.61 19.85 -5.23
CA ALA A 588 -1.67 20.31 -6.60
C ALA A 588 -1.15 19.24 -7.59
N LYS A 589 -1.98 18.89 -8.56
CA LYS A 589 -1.51 18.52 -9.91
C LYS A 589 -1.55 19.79 -10.74
N ARG A 590 -0.43 20.50 -10.76
CA ARG A 590 -0.32 21.84 -11.33
C ARG A 590 -0.88 21.89 -12.76
N GLY A 591 -1.76 22.85 -12.99
CA GLY A 591 -2.47 23.06 -14.23
C GLY A 591 -3.68 22.14 -14.43
N GLU A 592 -3.98 21.18 -13.57
CA GLU A 592 -5.09 20.22 -13.77
C GLU A 592 -6.06 20.20 -12.59
N HIS A 593 -5.55 19.92 -11.38
CA HIS A 593 -6.36 19.73 -10.17
C HIS A 593 -5.66 20.34 -8.98
N TYR A 594 -6.43 21.01 -8.11
CA TYR A 594 -5.93 21.58 -6.87
C TYR A 594 -6.97 21.40 -5.77
N LEU A 595 -6.52 20.99 -4.59
CA LEU A 595 -7.28 21.02 -3.36
C LEU A 595 -6.69 22.12 -2.47
N VAL A 596 -7.49 23.12 -2.12
CA VAL A 596 -7.09 24.22 -1.22
C VAL A 596 -7.92 24.12 0.05
N TYR A 597 -7.33 23.58 1.10
CA TYR A 597 -7.97 23.49 2.41
C TYR A 597 -7.81 24.80 3.18
N VAL A 598 -8.91 25.30 3.74
CA VAL A 598 -8.95 26.51 4.57
C VAL A 598 -9.54 26.23 5.95
N PRO A 599 -8.70 26.01 6.98
CA PRO A 599 -9.16 25.56 8.29
C PRO A 599 -10.02 26.56 9.07
N PHE A 600 -9.99 27.83 8.67
CA PHE A 600 -10.72 28.91 9.36
C PHE A 600 -11.67 29.69 8.44
N GLY A 601 -11.88 29.21 7.22
CA GLY A 601 -12.63 29.91 6.18
C GLY A 601 -12.00 31.25 5.80
N GLY A 602 -12.83 32.22 5.39
CA GLY A 602 -12.38 33.55 4.97
C GLY A 602 -11.97 33.61 3.51
N SER A 603 -11.46 34.78 3.10
CA SER A 603 -11.17 35.08 1.70
C SER A 603 -9.87 34.43 1.23
N ILE A 604 -9.87 33.82 0.06
CA ILE A 604 -8.70 33.11 -0.48
C ILE A 604 -8.22 33.72 -1.79
N TRP A 605 -6.92 34.00 -1.85
CA TRP A 605 -6.22 34.23 -3.11
C TRP A 605 -5.43 32.97 -3.47
N PHE A 606 -5.52 32.56 -4.74
CA PHE A 606 -4.90 31.34 -5.23
C PHE A 606 -4.11 31.61 -6.51
N ASP A 607 -2.84 31.24 -6.54
CA ASP A 607 -1.96 31.41 -7.68
C ASP A 607 -2.03 30.20 -8.61
N LEU A 608 -2.53 30.40 -9.83
CA LEU A 608 -2.50 29.38 -10.89
C LEU A 608 -1.15 29.35 -11.63
N GLU A 609 -0.15 30.07 -11.13
CA GLU A 609 1.21 30.17 -11.69
C GLU A 609 1.13 30.53 -13.18
N GLY A 610 1.90 29.85 -14.05
CA GLY A 610 1.86 30.05 -15.50
C GLY A 610 0.70 29.34 -16.23
N HIS A 611 -0.22 28.68 -15.52
CA HIS A 611 -1.23 27.85 -16.15
C HIS A 611 -2.41 28.68 -16.66
N VAL A 612 -2.46 28.87 -17.98
CA VAL A 612 -3.53 29.59 -18.68
C VAL A 612 -4.78 28.72 -18.79
N GLY A 613 -5.94 29.37 -18.75
CA GLY A 613 -7.23 28.77 -19.11
C GLY A 613 -8.25 28.82 -17.98
N PRO A 614 -9.50 28.41 -18.27
CA PRO A 614 -10.56 28.39 -17.30
C PRO A 614 -10.41 27.24 -16.30
N PHE A 615 -10.64 27.55 -15.03
CA PHE A 615 -10.70 26.60 -13.92
C PHE A 615 -12.03 26.73 -13.21
N LEU A 616 -12.68 25.60 -12.96
CA LEU A 616 -13.89 25.52 -12.18
C LEU A 616 -13.55 25.45 -10.70
N VAL A 617 -14.33 26.15 -9.89
CA VAL A 617 -14.18 26.23 -8.43
C VAL A 617 -15.45 25.67 -7.79
N SER A 618 -15.26 24.73 -6.87
CA SER A 618 -16.34 24.13 -6.09
C SER A 618 -15.86 23.86 -4.67
N TRP A 619 -16.77 23.70 -3.73
CA TRP A 619 -16.44 23.65 -2.30
C TRP A 619 -16.91 22.36 -1.66
N PHE A 620 -16.03 21.72 -0.92
CA PHE A 620 -16.35 20.58 -0.05
C PHE A 620 -16.34 21.04 1.41
N ASP A 621 -17.43 20.72 2.13
CA ASP A 621 -17.53 20.97 3.56
C ASP A 621 -16.65 19.93 4.30
N ALA A 622 -15.50 20.37 4.81
CA ALA A 622 -14.52 19.51 5.47
C ALA A 622 -15.02 18.94 6.81
N ARG A 623 -16.14 19.44 7.33
CA ARG A 623 -16.77 19.02 8.60
C ARG A 623 -17.86 17.99 8.33
N ASN A 624 -18.82 18.38 7.51
CA ASN A 624 -20.05 17.62 7.31
C ASN A 624 -19.97 16.71 6.07
N GLY A 625 -19.02 16.96 5.17
CA GLY A 625 -18.93 16.30 3.88
C GLY A 625 -20.12 16.62 2.98
N GLY A 626 -20.49 15.66 2.13
CA GLY A 626 -21.62 15.79 1.20
C GLY A 626 -21.19 16.11 -0.22
N ILE A 627 -22.15 16.58 -1.02
CA ILE A 627 -21.88 16.98 -2.42
C ILE A 627 -21.08 18.29 -2.46
N LEU A 628 -20.32 18.46 -3.53
CA LEU A 628 -19.68 19.74 -3.83
C LEU A 628 -20.73 20.85 -3.95
N GLN A 629 -20.39 22.02 -3.38
CA GLN A 629 -21.24 23.20 -3.33
C GLN A 629 -20.65 24.31 -4.18
N ASP A 630 -21.51 25.09 -4.81
CA ASP A 630 -21.10 26.32 -5.50
C ASP A 630 -20.85 27.43 -4.48
N GLY A 631 -19.78 28.19 -4.71
CA GLY A 631 -19.55 29.47 -4.04
C GLY A 631 -20.10 30.63 -4.86
N SER A 632 -19.80 31.86 -4.44
CA SER A 632 -20.02 33.07 -5.25
C SER A 632 -19.14 33.11 -6.51
N VAL A 633 -17.96 32.48 -6.44
CA VAL A 633 -17.05 32.26 -7.56
C VAL A 633 -17.08 30.78 -7.93
N THR A 634 -17.56 30.48 -9.13
CA THR A 634 -17.64 29.11 -9.69
C THR A 634 -16.60 28.86 -10.79
N GLN A 635 -15.97 29.92 -11.30
CA GLN A 635 -14.95 29.85 -12.33
C GLN A 635 -13.95 30.99 -12.18
N VAL A 636 -12.67 30.68 -12.41
CA VAL A 636 -11.57 31.64 -12.49
C VAL A 636 -10.73 31.34 -13.74
N SER A 637 -9.94 32.30 -14.22
CA SER A 637 -9.06 32.09 -15.37
C SER A 637 -7.62 32.37 -14.98
N GLY A 638 -6.74 31.38 -15.11
CA GLY A 638 -5.31 31.60 -14.99
C GLY A 638 -4.75 32.38 -16.20
N PRO A 639 -3.49 32.83 -16.17
CA PRO A 639 -2.47 32.55 -15.15
C PRO A 639 -2.55 33.49 -13.93
N GLY A 640 -1.69 33.24 -12.94
CA GLY A 640 -1.47 34.12 -11.79
C GLY A 640 -2.54 34.05 -10.70
N PHE A 641 -2.47 35.01 -9.77
CA PHE A 641 -3.38 35.11 -8.63
C PHE A 641 -4.82 35.38 -9.05
N GLN A 642 -5.70 34.49 -8.60
CA GLN A 642 -7.14 34.59 -8.71
C GLN A 642 -7.78 34.69 -7.32
N PHE A 643 -8.85 35.45 -7.22
CA PHE A 643 -9.65 35.53 -6.00
C PHE A 643 -10.71 34.44 -6.02
N LEU A 644 -10.63 33.48 -5.09
CA LEU A 644 -11.62 32.40 -4.97
C LEU A 644 -12.82 32.79 -4.08
N ASP A 645 -12.83 34.03 -3.58
CA ASP A 645 -13.80 34.57 -2.62
C ASP A 645 -13.82 33.80 -1.29
N VAL A 646 -14.97 33.78 -0.61
CA VAL A 646 -15.21 33.10 0.67
C VAL A 646 -15.96 31.78 0.47
N PRO A 647 -15.74 30.76 1.34
CA PRO A 647 -16.50 29.52 1.30
C PRO A 647 -18.02 29.74 1.50
N PRO A 648 -18.88 28.77 1.09
CA PRO A 648 -20.34 28.89 1.16
C PRO A 648 -20.93 29.05 2.57
N GLY A 649 -20.17 28.77 3.63
CA GLY A 649 -20.65 28.84 5.01
C GLY A 649 -19.54 28.91 6.05
N PRO A 650 -19.91 28.94 7.35
CA PRO A 650 -18.94 28.96 8.44
C PRO A 650 -18.20 27.63 8.55
N GLY A 651 -17.04 27.64 9.23
CA GLY A 651 -16.19 26.47 9.40
C GLY A 651 -15.10 26.39 8.35
N ASP A 652 -14.54 25.21 8.21
CA ASP A 652 -13.46 24.87 7.30
C ASP A 652 -13.96 24.14 6.07
N TRP A 653 -13.27 24.40 4.96
CA TRP A 653 -13.69 23.99 3.63
C TRP A 653 -12.49 23.61 2.79
N VAL A 654 -12.73 22.81 1.76
CA VAL A 654 -11.75 22.55 0.69
C VAL A 654 -12.30 23.15 -0.59
N ALA A 655 -11.58 24.12 -1.17
CA ALA A 655 -11.84 24.52 -2.54
C ALA A 655 -11.23 23.46 -3.47
N PHE A 656 -12.07 22.84 -4.29
CA PHE A 656 -11.64 22.00 -5.39
C PHE A 656 -11.60 22.85 -6.65
N VAL A 657 -10.38 23.18 -7.08
CA VAL A 657 -10.12 23.93 -8.30
C VAL A 657 -9.64 22.94 -9.37
N ARG A 658 -10.32 22.87 -10.50
CA ARG A 658 -9.95 21.95 -11.59
C ARG A 658 -10.01 22.64 -12.93
N ARG A 659 -9.12 22.27 -13.84
CA ARG A 659 -9.16 22.77 -15.22
C ARG A 659 -10.53 22.42 -15.82
N ALA A 660 -11.19 23.41 -16.40
CA ALA A 660 -12.39 23.16 -17.19
C ALA A 660 -12.00 22.32 -18.42
N ALA A 661 -12.89 21.46 -18.90
CA ALA A 661 -12.63 20.81 -20.19
C ALA A 661 -12.45 21.92 -21.25
N ASN A 662 -11.31 21.93 -21.93
CA ASN A 662 -11.02 22.91 -22.98
C ASN A 662 -11.56 22.36 -24.30
N PHE A 663 -12.60 22.98 -24.82
CA PHE A 663 -13.16 22.70 -26.13
C PHE A 663 -12.63 23.71 -27.13
N ALA A 664 -12.42 23.29 -28.39
CA ALA A 664 -12.06 24.22 -29.44
C ALA A 664 -13.13 25.30 -29.58
N PRO A 665 -12.75 26.56 -29.88
CA PRO A 665 -13.72 27.57 -30.28
C PRO A 665 -14.44 27.10 -31.55
N GLU A 666 -15.65 27.60 -31.81
CA GLU A 666 -16.45 27.21 -32.96
C GLU A 666 -16.71 28.42 -33.85
N ILE A 667 -16.30 28.35 -35.12
CA ILE A 667 -16.58 29.37 -36.14
C ILE A 667 -18.01 29.20 -36.67
N GLU A 668 -18.95 29.91 -36.05
CA GLU A 668 -20.35 29.91 -36.45
C GLU A 668 -20.55 30.47 -37.87
N ALA A 669 -19.83 31.55 -38.24
CA ALA A 669 -19.88 32.14 -39.58
C ALA A 669 -18.61 32.92 -39.95
N VAL A 670 -18.29 32.94 -41.24
CA VAL A 670 -17.29 33.84 -41.85
C VAL A 670 -17.93 34.46 -43.08
N ASP A 671 -17.89 35.78 -43.20
CA ASP A 671 -18.36 36.52 -44.38
C ASP A 671 -17.37 37.60 -44.81
N ALA A 672 -17.46 38.02 -46.07
CA ALA A 672 -16.71 39.14 -46.63
C ALA A 672 -17.66 40.28 -47.01
N GLU A 673 -17.34 41.49 -46.57
CA GLU A 673 -18.11 42.69 -46.88
C GLU A 673 -17.25 43.74 -47.60
N PRO A 674 -17.52 44.05 -48.89
CA PRO A 674 -18.47 43.36 -49.79
C PRO A 674 -17.91 42.04 -50.35
N ARG A 675 -18.78 41.05 -50.64
CA ARG A 675 -18.39 39.75 -51.24
C ARG A 675 -17.77 39.83 -52.64
N VAL A 676 -18.02 40.95 -53.33
CA VAL A 676 -17.40 41.30 -54.60
C VAL A 676 -16.86 42.70 -54.44
N PHE A 677 -15.55 42.87 -54.59
CA PHE A 677 -14.92 44.19 -54.52
C PHE A 677 -14.08 44.45 -55.77
N GLU A 678 -13.92 45.73 -56.11
CA GLU A 678 -13.07 46.14 -57.22
C GLU A 678 -11.60 46.12 -56.78
N SER A 679 -10.70 45.73 -57.69
CA SER A 679 -9.26 45.73 -57.42
C SER A 679 -8.80 47.09 -56.87
N GLY A 680 -8.18 47.07 -55.68
CA GLY A 680 -7.75 48.26 -54.94
C GLY A 680 -8.80 48.89 -54.01
N GLY A 681 -10.00 48.31 -53.89
CA GLY A 681 -11.02 48.69 -52.92
C GLY A 681 -10.87 47.98 -51.56
N ASP A 682 -11.37 48.60 -50.49
CA ASP A 682 -11.39 48.01 -49.15
C ASP A 682 -12.42 46.89 -49.04
N PHE A 683 -12.09 45.83 -48.30
CA PHE A 683 -13.04 44.80 -47.86
C PHE A 683 -12.74 44.40 -46.42
N SER A 684 -13.74 43.84 -45.74
CA SER A 684 -13.61 43.32 -44.37
C SER A 684 -14.01 41.86 -44.30
N LEU A 685 -13.36 41.09 -43.41
CA LEU A 685 -13.82 39.76 -43.04
C LEU A 685 -14.52 39.85 -41.69
N VAL A 686 -15.77 39.41 -41.64
CA VAL A 686 -16.54 39.31 -40.40
C VAL A 686 -16.55 37.85 -39.95
N VAL A 687 -16.02 37.60 -38.76
CA VAL A 687 -15.89 36.26 -38.17
C VAL A 687 -16.75 36.18 -36.92
N HIS A 688 -17.76 35.32 -36.95
CA HIS A 688 -18.56 34.95 -35.80
C HIS A 688 -17.99 33.66 -35.24
N ALA A 689 -17.47 33.72 -34.02
CA ALA A 689 -17.01 32.55 -33.32
C ALA A 689 -17.48 32.60 -31.87
N ARG A 690 -17.72 31.41 -31.30
CA ARG A 690 -18.01 31.25 -29.87
C ARG A 690 -16.94 30.35 -29.26
N ASP A 691 -16.60 30.62 -28.01
CA ASP A 691 -15.82 29.68 -27.23
C ASP A 691 -16.75 28.92 -26.26
N PRO A 692 -16.90 27.58 -26.38
CA PRO A 692 -17.68 26.79 -25.45
C PRO A 692 -17.18 26.86 -24.00
N ASN A 693 -15.92 27.26 -23.78
CA ASN A 693 -15.28 27.37 -22.46
C ASN A 693 -15.70 28.63 -21.70
N GLY A 694 -16.30 29.60 -22.39
CA GLY A 694 -16.90 30.80 -21.80
C GLY A 694 -16.38 32.11 -22.38
N PRO A 695 -17.04 33.25 -22.08
CA PRO A 695 -16.74 34.54 -22.69
C PRO A 695 -15.50 35.25 -22.12
N SER A 696 -14.79 34.65 -21.16
CA SER A 696 -13.59 35.24 -20.55
C SER A 696 -12.31 35.01 -21.35
N ASP A 697 -12.34 34.08 -22.31
CA ASP A 697 -11.14 33.58 -22.95
C ASP A 697 -10.71 34.48 -24.13
N ALA A 698 -9.40 34.54 -24.36
CA ALA A 698 -8.83 35.29 -25.47
C ALA A 698 -8.83 34.42 -26.72
N LEU A 699 -9.47 34.89 -27.79
CA LEU A 699 -9.43 34.23 -29.10
C LEU A 699 -8.43 34.95 -30.02
N VAL A 700 -7.54 34.17 -30.63
CA VAL A 700 -6.65 34.61 -31.70
C VAL A 700 -7.28 34.21 -33.03
N VAL A 701 -7.73 35.20 -33.79
CA VAL A 701 -8.27 35.00 -35.14
C VAL A 701 -7.18 35.29 -36.16
N THR A 702 -6.84 34.31 -36.97
CA THR A 702 -5.88 34.40 -38.07
C THR A 702 -6.60 34.21 -39.39
N ALA A 703 -6.39 35.08 -40.38
CA ALA A 703 -6.88 34.91 -41.73
C ALA A 703 -5.71 34.87 -42.72
N ASP A 704 -5.47 33.71 -43.33
CA ASP A 704 -4.47 33.52 -44.39
C ASP A 704 -5.13 33.65 -45.76
N PHE A 705 -4.69 34.62 -46.55
CA PHE A 705 -5.21 34.89 -47.88
C PHE A 705 -4.42 34.15 -48.95
N ILE A 706 -5.14 33.52 -49.87
CA ILE A 706 -4.62 32.73 -50.98
C ILE A 706 -5.16 33.33 -52.28
N ASP A 707 -4.26 33.61 -53.21
CA ASP A 707 -4.57 34.22 -54.51
C ASP A 707 -5.31 33.23 -55.45
N PRO A 708 -5.83 33.71 -56.60
CA PRO A 708 -6.54 32.86 -57.57
C PRO A 708 -5.68 31.76 -58.20
N ASN A 709 -4.35 31.88 -58.14
CA ASN A 709 -3.42 30.85 -58.62
C ASN A 709 -3.09 29.82 -57.53
N GLY A 710 -3.63 29.97 -56.32
CA GLY A 710 -3.39 29.09 -55.19
C GLY A 710 -2.13 29.41 -54.39
N SER A 711 -1.53 30.58 -54.58
CA SER A 711 -0.32 30.99 -53.85
C SER A 711 -0.69 31.78 -52.58
N PRO A 712 -0.01 31.55 -51.44
CA PRO A 712 -0.18 32.38 -50.25
C PRO A 712 0.16 33.84 -50.54
N TYR A 713 -0.70 34.76 -50.11
CA TYR A 713 -0.57 36.19 -50.38
C TYR A 713 -0.22 37.00 -49.13
N SER A 714 -1.04 36.91 -48.08
CA SER A 714 -0.84 37.64 -46.82
C SER A 714 -1.55 36.94 -45.66
N SER A 715 -1.21 37.33 -44.42
CA SER A 715 -1.85 36.83 -43.21
C SER A 715 -2.16 37.98 -42.27
N VAL A 716 -3.30 37.90 -41.58
CA VAL A 716 -3.76 38.90 -40.62
C VAL A 716 -4.11 38.21 -39.33
N VAL A 717 -3.58 38.72 -38.21
CA VAL A 717 -3.80 38.16 -36.88
C VAL A 717 -4.41 39.23 -35.97
N LEU A 718 -5.52 38.88 -35.30
CA LEU A 718 -6.20 39.72 -34.33
C LEU A 718 -6.46 38.93 -33.04
N THR A 719 -6.21 39.53 -31.89
CA THR A 719 -6.51 38.93 -30.57
C THR A 719 -7.63 39.69 -29.90
N HIS A 720 -8.70 39.00 -29.53
CA HIS A 720 -9.88 39.58 -28.88
C HIS A 720 -10.12 38.94 -27.51
N ARG A 721 -10.62 39.73 -26.54
CA ARG A 721 -11.05 39.26 -25.22
C ARG A 721 -12.54 39.58 -25.04
N GLY A 722 -13.37 38.55 -24.91
CA GLY A 722 -14.81 38.66 -24.73
C GLY A 722 -15.64 39.02 -25.97
N GLY A 723 -16.91 38.59 -25.98
CA GLY A 723 -17.86 38.70 -27.10
C GLY A 723 -18.01 37.41 -27.92
N SER A 724 -18.93 37.39 -28.89
CA SER A 724 -19.14 36.28 -29.86
C SER A 724 -19.12 36.75 -31.33
N LEU A 725 -18.69 38.00 -31.55
CA LEU A 725 -18.71 38.70 -32.83
C LEU A 725 -17.38 39.43 -33.00
N TYR A 726 -16.64 39.12 -34.06
CA TYR A 726 -15.32 39.71 -34.34
C TYR A 726 -15.27 40.20 -35.79
N SER A 727 -14.78 41.42 -36.01
CA SER A 727 -14.63 41.99 -37.35
C SER A 727 -13.14 42.26 -37.60
N LEU A 728 -12.58 41.58 -38.60
CA LEU A 728 -11.22 41.82 -39.08
C LEU A 728 -11.28 42.87 -40.17
N PHE A 729 -10.85 44.09 -39.83
CA PHE A 729 -10.70 45.18 -40.78
C PHE A 729 -9.28 45.19 -41.35
N LEU A 730 -9.17 45.15 -42.68
CA LEU A 730 -7.92 45.28 -43.41
C LEU A 730 -7.85 46.65 -44.07
N PRO A 731 -7.13 47.64 -43.49
CA PRO A 731 -6.92 48.90 -44.17
C PRO A 731 -5.94 48.71 -45.34
N SER A 732 -6.34 49.20 -46.53
CA SER A 732 -5.49 49.32 -47.72
C SER A 732 -4.97 47.98 -48.28
N ALA A 733 -5.89 47.18 -48.84
CA ALA A 733 -5.53 46.04 -49.66
C ALA A 733 -4.65 46.50 -50.85
N PRO A 734 -3.49 45.87 -51.11
CA PRO A 734 -2.71 46.19 -52.31
C PRO A 734 -3.53 45.86 -53.57
N ALA A 735 -3.17 46.40 -54.73
CA ALA A 735 -3.82 46.03 -55.99
C ALA A 735 -3.71 44.51 -56.18
N ILE A 736 -4.86 43.83 -56.17
CA ILE A 736 -4.95 42.37 -56.27
C ILE A 736 -5.42 41.96 -57.67
N ASP A 737 -4.99 40.77 -58.10
CA ASP A 737 -5.40 40.20 -59.39
C ASP A 737 -6.89 39.80 -59.36
N PRO A 738 -7.63 40.02 -60.46
CA PRO A 738 -9.02 39.57 -60.57
C PRO A 738 -9.12 38.05 -60.47
N GLY A 739 -10.18 37.56 -59.83
CA GLY A 739 -10.49 36.14 -59.71
C GLY A 739 -11.03 35.75 -58.33
N THR A 740 -11.20 34.44 -58.14
CA THR A 740 -11.65 33.86 -56.88
C THR A 740 -10.50 33.76 -55.89
N TRP A 741 -10.59 34.52 -54.81
CA TRP A 741 -9.67 34.48 -53.68
C TRP A 741 -10.20 33.58 -52.58
N ARG A 742 -9.29 33.04 -51.75
CA ARG A 742 -9.64 32.23 -50.58
C ARG A 742 -9.04 32.83 -49.32
N ALA A 743 -9.81 32.91 -48.26
CA ALA A 743 -9.33 33.17 -46.91
C ALA A 743 -9.49 31.90 -46.06
N GLU A 744 -8.39 31.37 -45.55
CA GLU A 744 -8.41 30.35 -44.51
C GLU A 744 -8.41 31.05 -43.15
N VAL A 745 -9.56 31.03 -42.48
CA VAL A 745 -9.75 31.67 -41.17
C VAL A 745 -9.60 30.62 -40.09
N ARG A 746 -8.63 30.81 -39.20
CA ARG A 746 -8.41 30.01 -37.99
C ARG A 746 -8.77 30.83 -36.77
N VAL A 747 -9.54 30.25 -35.84
CA VAL A 747 -9.83 30.84 -34.54
C VAL A 747 -9.24 29.91 -33.49
N GLN A 748 -8.28 30.39 -32.71
CA GLN A 748 -7.58 29.62 -31.69
C GLN A 748 -7.87 30.21 -30.30
N ASP A 749 -8.15 29.33 -29.33
CA ASP A 749 -8.31 29.72 -27.93
C ASP A 749 -6.96 29.86 -27.20
N ALA A 750 -7.00 30.31 -25.94
CA ALA A 750 -5.82 30.42 -25.10
C ALA A 750 -5.22 29.07 -24.68
N GLY A 751 -5.98 27.98 -24.82
CA GLY A 751 -5.55 26.60 -24.61
C GLY A 751 -4.86 25.97 -25.83
N GLY A 752 -4.80 26.68 -26.95
CA GLY A 752 -4.15 26.25 -28.20
C GLY A 752 -5.03 25.39 -29.11
N LEU A 753 -6.30 25.15 -28.76
CA LEU A 753 -7.24 24.47 -29.65
C LEU A 753 -7.82 25.47 -30.66
N GLU A 754 -8.06 25.02 -31.88
CA GLU A 754 -8.56 25.87 -32.95
C GLU A 754 -9.66 25.22 -33.78
N ASP A 755 -10.48 26.06 -34.39
CA ASP A 755 -11.37 25.72 -35.49
C ASP A 755 -10.99 26.54 -36.72
N THR A 756 -11.18 25.95 -37.90
CA THR A 756 -10.72 26.50 -39.17
C THR A 756 -11.83 26.45 -40.21
N ARG A 757 -12.04 27.58 -40.90
CA ARG A 757 -13.05 27.71 -41.94
C ARG A 757 -12.52 28.48 -43.14
N THR A 758 -12.77 27.96 -44.33
CA THR A 758 -12.41 28.63 -45.58
C THR A 758 -13.58 29.45 -46.12
N LEU A 759 -13.32 30.68 -46.54
CA LEU A 759 -14.24 31.53 -47.29
C LEU A 759 -13.66 31.83 -48.69
N GLU A 760 -14.49 31.69 -49.73
CA GLU A 760 -14.17 32.18 -51.08
C GLU A 760 -14.86 33.51 -51.35
N PHE A 761 -14.17 34.44 -52.01
CA PHE A 761 -14.70 35.74 -52.40
C PHE A 761 -14.09 36.21 -53.72
N GLU A 762 -14.73 37.16 -54.41
CA GLU A 762 -14.38 37.53 -55.78
C GLU A 762 -13.78 38.94 -55.87
N ALA A 763 -12.63 39.05 -56.52
CA ALA A 763 -12.02 40.32 -56.91
C ALA A 763 -12.29 40.61 -58.40
N ARG A 764 -12.79 41.81 -58.71
CA ARG A 764 -13.09 42.22 -60.10
C ARG A 764 -12.13 43.28 -60.65
#